data_AF-A0A6P6A7Z3-F1
#
_entry.id   AF-A0A6P6A7Z3-F1
#
_cell.length_a   1.000
_cell.length_b   1.000
_cell.length_c   1.000
_cell.angle_alpha   90.00
_cell.angle_beta   90.00
_cell.angle_gamma   90.00
#
_symmetry.space_group_name_H-M   'P 1'
#
loop_
_entity.id
_entity.type
_entity.pdbx_description
1 polymer ?
#
loop_
_entity_poly.entity_id
_entity_poly.type
_entity_poly.pdbx_seq_one_letter_code
_entity_poly.pdbx_strand_id
1 'polypeptide(L)'
;MSSAAMKGIVIRTTPDVNKQRLFKGKYLDQYQLNVVRDQNRSVFGVVKPRSCGRVGGISTRCMVQECCYFLSNGKNMSSSRQKMLETRAQAILTLVSDPTPTMKKARSFISLNQILGLPSLYPINGDRLTAESTPHEVVIGSNNLQLKLGEKGAKPAEMSSIGLSVPHGLTISTEACQEYQQHGMQLQEGLWKEILEGLKTVEEDMGAILGDPDKPLLLSVRSGAAISMPGMMDTVLNLGLNDEVVVGLAAKSGERFAYDSYRRFLDMFGDVVMGIPHSLFEEKLEKMKEAKGAKLDTDLTSSDLKELVERYKNVYLEAKGEKFPSDPKKQLLLSVKAVFDSWDSPRAIKYRSINQITGLKGTAVNIQTMVFGNMGNTSGTGVLFTRNPSTGEKKLYGEFLVNAQGEDVVAGIRTPEELDTMKSYMPEAYKELVQNCEILERHYKDIMDIEFTVQDNRLWMLQCRSGKRTGKGAVKIAVDMANEGLVDKHTAIKMVEPQHVDQLLHPQFEEPSAYKDKVVATGLPASPGAAVGQIVFSADDAEEWHAQGKSVILVRTETSPEDVGGMHAAAGILTARGGMTSHAAVVARGWGKCCVSGCSDIRVNDAEKVLTVGDIVIKEGEWLSLNGSTGEVIIGKQPLCPPALSGDLETFMSWADQVRRLEVMANADTPEDALTARNNGAQGIGLCRTEHMFFASNERIKAVRKMIMAVTPEQRKAALDLLLPYQRSDFEGIFRAMDGLPVTIRLLDPPLHEFLPEGDLEQIVSELTSETGMTEDEVLSRIEKLSEVNPMLGFRGCRLGISYPELTEMQACAIFQAGLSMSNQGVKVLPEIMVPLVGTPQELGHQVSLIRSIAKKVFSEMGSSLSYKMGTMIEIPRAALVADEIAKEAEFFSFGTNDLTQMTFGYSRDDVGKFLPIYLSNGILQSDPFEVLDQKGVGQLIKIATERGRGARPNLKVGICGEHGGEPSSVAFFAEAGLDYVSCSPFRVPIARLAAAQVAI
;
A
#
# COMPACT_ATOMS: atom_id res chain seq x y z
N MET A 1 -0.48 -47.04 -30.07
CA MET A 1 -1.69 -46.28 -30.42
C MET A 1 -2.38 -45.94 -29.11
N SER A 2 -2.75 -44.69 -28.81
CA SER A 2 -2.53 -43.43 -29.54
C SER A 2 -2.47 -42.28 -28.52
N SER A 3 -1.55 -41.33 -28.71
CA SER A 3 -1.32 -40.19 -27.81
C SER A 3 -2.05 -38.94 -28.30
N ALA A 4 -2.57 -38.14 -27.37
CA ALA A 4 -2.99 -36.76 -27.61
C ALA A 4 -2.51 -35.87 -26.45
N ALA A 5 -1.97 -34.70 -26.78
CA ALA A 5 -1.55 -33.65 -25.83
C ALA A 5 -1.95 -32.28 -26.41
N MET A 6 -2.45 -31.37 -25.58
CA MET A 6 -3.32 -30.24 -25.98
C MET A 6 -2.56 -28.95 -26.37
N LYS A 7 -3.06 -28.15 -27.35
CA LYS A 7 -2.34 -27.02 -28.01
C LYS A 7 -3.22 -25.84 -28.55
N GLY A 8 -2.83 -24.53 -28.64
CA GLY A 8 -2.64 -23.50 -27.57
C GLY A 8 -1.40 -22.51 -27.56
N ILE A 9 -1.19 -21.59 -28.52
CA ILE A 9 0.09 -20.83 -28.74
C ILE A 9 0.15 -19.39 -28.14
N VAL A 10 1.36 -18.85 -27.83
CA VAL A 10 1.69 -17.38 -27.68
C VAL A 10 3.15 -17.04 -28.11
N ILE A 11 3.38 -16.16 -29.11
CA ILE A 11 4.71 -15.64 -29.57
C ILE A 11 4.61 -14.16 -30.11
N ARG A 12 5.72 -13.39 -30.19
CA ARG A 12 5.78 -11.94 -30.52
C ARG A 12 6.89 -11.54 -31.55
N THR A 13 6.82 -10.30 -32.08
CA THR A 13 7.90 -9.40 -32.62
C THR A 13 8.57 -9.56 -34.03
N THR A 14 8.15 -8.68 -34.98
CA THR A 14 8.96 -7.72 -35.86
C THR A 14 10.07 -8.20 -36.85
N PRO A 15 10.53 -7.40 -37.88
CA PRO A 15 10.26 -5.98 -38.24
C PRO A 15 10.01 -5.63 -39.77
N ASP A 16 9.73 -4.34 -40.03
CA ASP A 16 9.99 -3.50 -41.25
C ASP A 16 9.26 -3.66 -42.62
N VAL A 17 8.64 -2.57 -43.14
CA VAL A 17 9.11 -1.71 -44.27
C VAL A 17 8.05 -0.65 -44.74
N ASN A 18 8.47 0.61 -44.82
CA ASN A 18 7.93 1.84 -45.46
C ASN A 18 6.82 1.80 -46.56
N LYS A 19 5.88 2.79 -46.55
CA LYS A 19 5.88 3.97 -47.49
C LYS A 19 4.78 5.07 -47.31
N GLN A 20 5.24 6.33 -47.25
CA GLN A 20 4.70 7.58 -47.84
C GLN A 20 3.18 7.94 -47.81
N ARG A 21 2.86 9.14 -47.26
CA ARG A 21 2.39 10.31 -48.03
C ARG A 21 2.49 11.65 -47.25
N LEU A 22 2.16 12.77 -47.89
CA LEU A 22 2.51 14.14 -47.44
C LEU A 22 1.42 15.20 -47.71
N PHE A 23 1.42 16.23 -46.86
CA PHE A 23 0.99 17.64 -47.06
C PHE A 23 -0.47 18.13 -46.91
N LYS A 24 -0.55 19.19 -46.07
CA LYS A 24 -1.29 20.48 -46.21
C LYS A 24 -2.79 20.57 -45.89
N GLY A 25 -3.05 21.30 -44.78
CA GLY A 25 -4.19 22.19 -44.59
C GLY A 25 -3.84 23.26 -43.55
N LYS A 26 -4.09 24.55 -43.83
CA LYS A 26 -4.00 25.65 -42.87
C LYS A 26 -5.39 26.27 -42.73
N TYR A 27 -5.74 26.72 -41.53
CA TYR A 27 -6.54 27.94 -41.36
C TYR A 27 -5.99 28.78 -40.19
N LEU A 28 -6.43 30.03 -40.13
CA LEU A 28 -5.82 31.11 -39.36
C LEU A 28 -6.91 32.19 -39.17
N ASP A 29 -7.11 32.69 -37.95
CA ASP A 29 -7.66 34.02 -37.63
C ASP A 29 -7.31 34.30 -36.15
N GLN A 30 -6.56 35.34 -35.79
CA GLN A 30 -6.74 36.80 -35.89
C GLN A 30 -7.48 37.42 -34.70
N TYR A 31 -6.69 38.03 -33.80
CA TYR A 31 -7.14 38.95 -32.75
C TYR A 31 -7.42 40.34 -33.33
N GLN A 32 -8.40 41.05 -32.78
CA GLN A 32 -8.56 42.49 -32.98
C GLN A 32 -7.84 43.32 -31.90
N LEU A 33 -7.44 44.53 -32.30
CA LEU A 33 -6.89 45.59 -31.46
C LEU A 33 -7.94 46.71 -31.31
N ASN A 34 -8.03 47.34 -30.14
CA ASN A 34 -7.95 48.81 -30.07
C ASN A 34 -7.67 49.39 -28.67
N VAL A 35 -7.09 50.59 -28.70
CA VAL A 35 -6.48 51.38 -27.61
C VAL A 35 -7.50 52.39 -27.03
N VAL A 36 -7.32 52.91 -25.79
CA VAL A 36 -7.45 54.36 -25.41
C VAL A 36 -7.36 54.66 -23.89
N ARG A 37 -6.48 55.63 -23.53
CA ARG A 37 -6.36 56.51 -22.31
C ARG A 37 -6.37 55.89 -20.88
N ASP A 38 -5.46 56.13 -19.93
CA ASP A 38 -4.54 57.24 -19.51
C ASP A 38 -4.99 58.02 -18.24
N GLN A 39 -4.00 58.46 -17.42
CA GLN A 39 -4.03 59.36 -16.22
C GLN A 39 -4.55 58.80 -14.87
N ASN A 40 -3.73 58.66 -13.82
CA ASN A 40 -3.12 59.78 -13.06
C ASN A 40 -1.99 59.39 -12.07
N ARG A 41 -1.04 60.33 -11.85
CA ARG A 41 -0.23 60.70 -10.65
C ARG A 41 0.37 59.60 -9.72
N SER A 42 1.68 59.49 -9.43
CA SER A 42 2.79 60.45 -9.11
C SER A 42 2.85 60.94 -7.64
N VAL A 43 4.01 61.15 -6.99
CA VAL A 43 5.40 61.39 -7.48
C VAL A 43 6.50 60.88 -6.50
N PHE A 44 7.77 60.99 -6.90
CA PHE A 44 9.05 60.90 -6.13
C PHE A 44 9.59 59.50 -5.77
N GLY A 45 10.90 59.30 -5.54
CA GLY A 45 12.07 60.16 -5.89
C GLY A 45 13.12 60.36 -4.78
N VAL A 46 14.36 60.82 -5.02
CA VAL A 46 15.17 61.06 -6.25
C VAL A 46 16.66 61.18 -5.85
N VAL A 47 17.60 60.56 -6.59
CA VAL A 47 18.99 61.05 -6.82
C VAL A 47 19.41 60.73 -8.28
N LYS A 48 20.43 61.41 -8.84
CA LYS A 48 20.88 61.45 -10.26
C LYS A 48 22.44 61.51 -10.30
N PRO A 49 23.19 61.48 -11.45
CA PRO A 49 22.79 61.94 -12.81
C PRO A 49 23.33 61.22 -14.08
N ARG A 50 22.60 61.43 -15.19
CA ARG A 50 23.04 61.70 -16.60
C ARG A 50 24.28 61.00 -17.21
N SER A 51 24.07 60.37 -18.37
CA SER A 51 24.53 60.89 -19.68
C SER A 51 23.73 60.28 -20.84
N CYS A 52 23.87 60.79 -22.07
CA CYS A 52 23.07 60.40 -23.24
C CYS A 52 23.94 59.96 -24.42
N GLY A 53 23.47 58.97 -25.22
CA GLY A 53 24.05 58.64 -26.52
C GLY A 53 23.23 57.57 -27.26
N ARG A 54 22.72 57.89 -28.45
CA ARG A 54 22.10 56.91 -29.39
C ARG A 54 23.11 56.56 -30.47
N VAL A 55 23.09 55.31 -30.96
CA VAL A 55 22.80 54.92 -32.37
C VAL A 55 22.98 53.40 -32.52
N GLY A 56 22.16 52.77 -33.38
CA GLY A 56 21.99 51.33 -33.48
C GLY A 56 23.14 50.50 -34.08
N GLY A 57 22.91 49.19 -34.15
CA GLY A 57 23.83 48.20 -34.74
C GLY A 57 23.66 46.82 -34.11
N ILE A 58 22.84 45.96 -34.73
CA ILE A 58 22.59 44.59 -34.24
C ILE A 58 23.83 43.72 -34.49
N SER A 59 24.40 43.11 -33.44
CA SER A 59 25.29 41.94 -33.58
C SER A 59 25.27 41.04 -32.33
N THR A 60 25.27 39.73 -32.59
CA THR A 60 24.96 38.60 -31.72
C THR A 60 25.92 38.25 -30.56
N ARG A 61 25.33 37.65 -29.50
CA ARG A 61 25.84 36.56 -28.61
C ARG A 61 26.90 36.84 -27.53
N CYS A 62 26.46 36.57 -26.28
CA CYS A 62 26.97 35.53 -25.36
C CYS A 62 28.49 35.43 -25.05
N MET A 63 28.86 35.90 -23.85
CA MET A 63 29.84 35.38 -22.87
C MET A 63 29.76 36.31 -21.63
N VAL A 64 29.87 35.92 -20.36
CA VAL A 64 30.81 34.98 -19.70
C VAL A 64 32.26 35.32 -20.01
N GLN A 65 32.66 36.51 -19.55
CA GLN A 65 33.89 36.80 -18.78
C GLN A 65 35.09 35.83 -19.00
N GLU A 66 36.28 36.25 -19.44
CA GLU A 66 36.82 37.62 -19.56
C GLU A 66 38.02 37.76 -20.55
N CYS A 67 38.27 38.99 -21.01
CA CYS A 67 39.52 39.59 -21.55
C CYS A 67 40.51 38.81 -22.48
N CYS A 68 40.61 39.28 -23.74
CA CYS A 68 41.83 39.71 -24.49
C CYS A 68 41.63 39.52 -26.03
N TYR A 69 41.20 40.51 -26.82
CA TYR A 69 41.97 41.68 -27.32
C TYR A 69 43.36 41.33 -27.93
N PHE A 70 43.45 41.14 -29.26
CA PHE A 70 44.10 42.11 -30.19
C PHE A 70 44.14 41.68 -31.70
N LEU A 71 43.91 42.67 -32.58
CA LEU A 71 44.33 42.87 -33.98
C LEU A 71 44.40 41.73 -35.06
N SER A 72 43.48 41.85 -36.02
CA SER A 72 43.69 41.97 -37.48
C SER A 72 44.48 40.94 -38.32
N ASN A 73 43.76 40.34 -39.27
CA ASN A 73 44.07 40.26 -40.72
C ASN A 73 45.54 40.41 -41.18
N GLY A 74 46.19 39.28 -41.47
CA GLY A 74 47.41 39.22 -42.27
C GLY A 74 47.48 37.92 -43.08
N LYS A 75 47.31 37.99 -44.40
CA LYS A 75 47.36 36.80 -45.28
C LYS A 75 48.78 36.24 -45.33
N ASN A 76 48.93 34.91 -45.30
CA ASN A 76 49.93 34.25 -46.14
C ASN A 76 49.60 32.79 -46.50
N MET A 77 50.04 32.40 -47.69
CA MET A 77 49.99 31.06 -48.27
C MET A 77 51.33 30.35 -48.02
N SER A 78 51.51 29.02 -48.08
CA SER A 78 50.56 27.90 -48.29
C SER A 78 51.21 26.54 -47.94
N SER A 79 50.42 25.46 -48.06
CA SER A 79 50.85 24.05 -48.15
C SER A 79 51.22 23.31 -46.85
N SER A 80 51.20 21.97 -46.94
CA SER A 80 51.64 20.98 -45.94
C SER A 80 50.89 20.78 -44.61
N ARG A 81 49.62 21.23 -44.47
CA ARG A 81 48.66 20.57 -43.54
C ARG A 81 47.19 20.48 -43.97
N GLN A 82 46.89 20.80 -45.22
CA GLN A 82 45.55 20.75 -45.83
C GLN A 82 45.17 19.31 -46.26
N LYS A 83 45.08 18.37 -45.30
CA LYS A 83 44.64 16.98 -45.58
C LYS A 83 44.06 16.23 -44.38
N MET A 84 43.46 16.94 -43.43
CA MET A 84 42.68 16.38 -42.32
C MET A 84 41.61 17.40 -41.96
N LEU A 85 40.36 16.97 -41.73
CA LEU A 85 39.15 17.80 -41.50
C LEU A 85 38.57 18.53 -42.73
N GLU A 86 38.56 17.85 -43.89
CA GLU A 86 37.47 17.94 -44.87
C GLU A 86 36.63 16.64 -44.73
N THR A 87 35.29 16.59 -44.84
CA THR A 87 34.32 17.61 -45.29
C THR A 87 33.04 17.58 -44.42
N ARG A 88 32.29 18.69 -44.38
CA ARG A 88 30.92 18.75 -43.80
C ARG A 88 29.88 18.05 -44.69
N ALA A 89 28.72 17.76 -44.11
CA ALA A 89 27.56 17.18 -44.80
C ALA A 89 27.01 18.06 -45.93
N GLN A 90 26.61 17.42 -47.03
CA GLN A 90 25.66 17.95 -48.01
C GLN A 90 24.89 16.79 -48.66
N ALA A 91 23.86 17.09 -49.45
CA ALA A 91 22.82 16.13 -49.83
C ALA A 91 22.65 15.95 -51.35
N ILE A 92 21.75 15.01 -51.72
CA ILE A 92 21.04 14.85 -53.01
C ILE A 92 21.74 14.03 -54.14
N LEU A 93 21.03 12.96 -54.55
CA LEU A 93 21.04 12.23 -55.84
C LEU A 93 22.33 11.58 -56.38
N THR A 94 22.36 10.24 -56.48
CA THR A 94 22.08 9.41 -57.70
C THR A 94 22.56 7.94 -57.49
N LEU A 95 22.01 6.98 -58.24
CA LEU A 95 22.38 5.55 -58.20
C LEU A 95 23.71 5.25 -58.93
N VAL A 96 24.30 4.05 -58.71
CA VAL A 96 24.41 2.96 -59.73
C VAL A 96 25.19 1.71 -59.20
N SER A 97 24.56 0.53 -59.36
CA SER A 97 25.04 -0.88 -59.47
C SER A 97 26.19 -1.51 -58.63
N ASP A 98 25.88 -2.75 -58.18
CA ASP A 98 26.75 -3.95 -57.97
C ASP A 98 27.67 -4.27 -59.21
N PRO A 99 28.66 -5.22 -59.20
CA PRO A 99 28.65 -6.52 -58.49
C PRO A 99 29.95 -7.04 -57.80
N THR A 100 29.74 -8.13 -57.03
CA THR A 100 30.64 -9.16 -56.42
C THR A 100 31.72 -9.81 -57.35
N PRO A 101 32.59 -10.82 -56.96
CA PRO A 101 32.67 -11.66 -55.74
C PRO A 101 34.10 -12.14 -55.22
N THR A 102 34.11 -13.17 -54.35
CA THR A 102 35.10 -14.30 -54.16
C THR A 102 36.26 -14.32 -53.12
N MET A 103 35.99 -14.96 -51.97
CA MET A 103 36.68 -16.11 -51.30
C MET A 103 38.20 -16.42 -51.44
N LYS A 104 38.86 -16.78 -50.29
CA LYS A 104 39.30 -18.18 -49.93
C LYS A 104 40.12 -18.30 -48.61
N LYS A 105 39.78 -19.31 -47.76
CA LYS A 105 40.62 -20.21 -46.88
C LYS A 105 41.73 -19.62 -45.95
N ALA A 106 42.23 -20.21 -44.85
CA ALA A 106 41.87 -21.24 -43.83
C ALA A 106 43.04 -21.24 -42.77
N ARG A 107 43.24 -22.10 -41.73
CA ARG A 107 42.62 -23.34 -41.19
C ARG A 107 43.14 -23.63 -39.73
N SER A 108 42.29 -24.18 -38.85
CA SER A 108 42.56 -25.15 -37.73
C SER A 108 43.82 -25.10 -36.82
N PHE A 109 43.61 -25.20 -35.49
CA PHE A 109 44.27 -26.21 -34.61
C PHE A 109 43.43 -26.49 -33.34
N ILE A 110 43.68 -27.63 -32.68
CA ILE A 110 42.84 -28.32 -31.66
C ILE A 110 43.77 -29.16 -30.75
N SER A 111 43.55 -29.42 -29.45
CA SER A 111 42.90 -28.74 -28.29
C SER A 111 43.22 -29.56 -27.01
N LEU A 112 43.12 -29.00 -25.78
CA LEU A 112 43.31 -29.80 -24.53
C LEU A 112 42.82 -29.10 -23.23
N ASN A 113 41.83 -29.68 -22.54
CA ASN A 113 41.73 -29.88 -21.07
C ASN A 113 40.27 -30.15 -20.62
N GLN A 114 40.09 -31.10 -19.69
CA GLN A 114 38.79 -31.46 -19.09
C GLN A 114 38.98 -32.19 -17.74
N ILE A 115 39.01 -31.46 -16.61
CA ILE A 115 38.96 -32.04 -15.25
C ILE A 115 38.19 -31.07 -14.32
N LEU A 116 37.48 -31.62 -13.32
CA LEU A 116 36.64 -30.95 -12.31
C LEU A 116 35.33 -30.37 -12.86
N GLY A 117 34.20 -30.78 -12.26
CA GLY A 117 32.87 -30.33 -12.65
C GLY A 117 31.96 -30.11 -11.44
N LEU A 118 31.43 -28.89 -11.34
CA LEU A 118 30.17 -28.53 -10.69
C LEU A 118 29.47 -27.52 -11.63
N PRO A 119 28.14 -27.59 -11.82
CA PRO A 119 27.47 -26.82 -12.86
C PRO A 119 27.26 -25.35 -12.45
N SER A 120 27.75 -24.43 -13.30
CA SER A 120 27.42 -23.01 -13.23
C SER A 120 26.58 -22.58 -14.44
N LEU A 121 25.77 -21.56 -14.22
CA LEU A 121 24.80 -20.96 -15.13
C LEU A 121 25.39 -20.47 -16.48
N TYR A 122 24.60 -20.62 -17.55
CA TYR A 122 24.65 -19.95 -18.86
C TYR A 122 26.00 -19.82 -19.62
N PRO A 123 26.14 -20.50 -20.77
CA PRO A 123 27.03 -20.09 -21.86
C PRO A 123 26.30 -19.27 -22.93
N ILE A 124 26.96 -18.25 -23.50
CA ILE A 124 26.52 -17.55 -24.72
C ILE A 124 27.50 -17.85 -25.85
N ASN A 125 27.00 -18.48 -26.92
CA ASN A 125 27.14 -18.06 -28.32
C ASN A 125 26.48 -19.13 -29.22
N GLY A 126 25.97 -18.72 -30.38
CA GLY A 126 25.42 -19.64 -31.38
C GLY A 126 26.27 -19.70 -32.64
N ASP A 127 25.83 -20.50 -33.60
CA ASP A 127 25.78 -20.03 -34.99
C ASP A 127 24.59 -20.67 -35.73
N ARG A 128 24.27 -20.15 -36.90
CA ARG A 128 23.09 -20.48 -37.73
C ARG A 128 23.26 -21.81 -38.47
N LEU A 129 22.14 -22.47 -38.77
CA LEU A 129 21.86 -23.02 -40.11
C LEU A 129 20.36 -23.35 -40.30
N THR A 130 19.89 -23.21 -41.55
CA THR A 130 18.67 -23.79 -42.15
C THR A 130 17.37 -23.88 -41.32
N ALA A 131 16.41 -23.01 -41.63
CA ALA A 131 15.02 -23.15 -41.20
C ALA A 131 14.23 -24.09 -42.14
N GLU A 132 14.09 -25.36 -41.76
CA GLU A 132 13.00 -26.22 -42.24
C GLU A 132 11.79 -26.04 -41.31
N SER A 133 10.57 -26.00 -41.86
CA SER A 133 9.39 -25.54 -41.12
C SER A 133 8.64 -26.68 -40.42
N THR A 134 8.74 -26.75 -39.10
CA THR A 134 7.93 -27.62 -38.22
C THR A 134 7.33 -26.84 -37.04
N PRO A 135 6.22 -27.30 -36.42
CA PRO A 135 5.21 -26.39 -35.87
C PRO A 135 5.51 -25.79 -34.48
N HIS A 136 4.84 -24.67 -34.18
CA HIS A 136 4.90 -24.02 -32.88
C HIS A 136 4.30 -24.86 -31.73
N GLU A 137 4.87 -24.68 -30.55
CA GLU A 137 4.52 -25.38 -29.31
C GLU A 137 3.76 -24.47 -28.32
N VAL A 138 3.28 -25.08 -27.23
CA VAL A 138 2.19 -24.61 -26.39
C VAL A 138 2.53 -24.82 -24.93
N VAL A 139 2.11 -23.85 -24.12
CA VAL A 139 2.09 -23.95 -22.68
C VAL A 139 0.64 -23.97 -22.21
N ILE A 140 0.22 -25.06 -21.55
CA ILE A 140 -1.03 -25.11 -20.78
C ILE A 140 -0.88 -24.12 -19.61
N GLY A 141 -1.90 -23.30 -19.37
CA GLY A 141 -1.87 -22.27 -18.33
C GLY A 141 -1.57 -22.83 -16.94
N SER A 142 -0.70 -22.16 -16.19
CA SER A 142 -0.32 -22.51 -14.82
C SER A 142 -0.08 -21.27 -13.97
N ASN A 143 -0.08 -21.40 -12.63
CA ASN A 143 0.06 -20.30 -11.66
C ASN A 143 1.21 -19.32 -11.99
N ASN A 144 2.32 -19.85 -12.51
CA ASN A 144 3.52 -19.08 -12.89
C ASN A 144 3.28 -18.00 -13.97
N LEU A 145 2.08 -17.94 -14.57
CA LEU A 145 1.69 -16.95 -15.57
C LEU A 145 0.79 -15.81 -15.02
N GLN A 146 0.59 -15.70 -13.70
CA GLN A 146 -0.23 -14.65 -13.07
C GLN A 146 0.10 -13.22 -13.53
N LEU A 147 1.37 -12.89 -13.77
CA LEU A 147 1.80 -11.59 -14.30
C LEU A 147 1.32 -11.31 -15.75
N LYS A 148 1.01 -12.35 -16.53
CA LYS A 148 0.53 -12.26 -17.92
C LYS A 148 -0.98 -12.45 -18.06
N LEU A 149 -1.55 -13.39 -17.32
CA LEU A 149 -2.98 -13.77 -17.41
C LEU A 149 -3.86 -13.05 -16.38
N GLY A 150 -3.25 -12.35 -15.44
CA GLY A 150 -3.95 -11.86 -14.25
C GLY A 150 -4.32 -12.99 -13.29
N GLU A 151 -4.73 -12.62 -12.08
CA GLU A 151 -5.21 -13.56 -11.06
C GLU A 151 -6.45 -14.31 -11.55
N LYS A 152 -7.44 -13.57 -12.08
CA LYS A 152 -8.69 -14.11 -12.62
C LYS A 152 -8.55 -14.93 -13.93
N GLY A 153 -7.38 -14.91 -14.58
CA GLY A 153 -7.10 -15.79 -15.73
C GLY A 153 -6.25 -17.00 -15.38
N ALA A 154 -5.25 -16.82 -14.50
CA ALA A 154 -4.39 -17.92 -14.04
C ALA A 154 -5.16 -18.96 -13.21
N LYS A 155 -6.04 -18.53 -12.29
CA LYS A 155 -6.74 -19.46 -11.39
C LYS A 155 -7.77 -20.35 -12.09
N PRO A 156 -8.62 -19.88 -13.03
CA PRO A 156 -9.48 -20.77 -13.82
C PRO A 156 -8.70 -21.74 -14.70
N ALA A 157 -7.60 -21.31 -15.33
CA ALA A 157 -6.74 -22.22 -16.12
C ALA A 157 -6.15 -23.35 -15.26
N GLU A 158 -5.78 -23.05 -14.02
CA GLU A 158 -5.33 -24.06 -13.05
C GLU A 158 -6.46 -24.94 -12.53
N MET A 159 -7.63 -24.39 -12.22
CA MET A 159 -8.81 -25.20 -11.84
C MET A 159 -9.18 -26.22 -12.93
N SER A 160 -9.15 -25.83 -14.20
CA SER A 160 -9.36 -26.75 -15.32
C SER A 160 -8.26 -27.80 -15.42
N SER A 161 -7.00 -27.45 -15.14
CA SER A 161 -5.88 -28.42 -15.23
C SER A 161 -5.88 -29.47 -14.12
N ILE A 162 -6.47 -29.16 -12.95
CA ILE A 162 -6.73 -30.13 -11.86
C ILE A 162 -8.09 -30.84 -11.98
N GLY A 163 -8.84 -30.61 -13.08
CA GLY A 163 -10.03 -31.37 -13.43
C GLY A 163 -11.35 -30.89 -12.82
N LEU A 164 -11.43 -29.64 -12.35
CA LEU A 164 -12.67 -29.06 -11.81
C LEU A 164 -13.64 -28.62 -12.93
N SER A 165 -14.94 -28.60 -12.61
CA SER A 165 -16.05 -28.19 -13.48
C SER A 165 -16.04 -26.67 -13.78
N VAL A 166 -15.08 -26.18 -14.57
CA VAL A 166 -14.94 -24.76 -14.96
C VAL A 166 -15.57 -24.50 -16.33
N PRO A 167 -16.33 -23.40 -16.53
CA PRO A 167 -16.82 -23.01 -17.86
C PRO A 167 -15.68 -22.61 -18.81
N HIS A 168 -15.74 -23.06 -20.07
CA HIS A 168 -14.72 -22.76 -21.08
C HIS A 168 -14.61 -21.26 -21.40
N GLY A 169 -13.44 -20.84 -21.89
CA GLY A 169 -13.14 -19.43 -22.14
C GLY A 169 -11.69 -19.20 -22.58
N LEU A 170 -11.33 -17.92 -22.72
CA LEU A 170 -10.01 -17.45 -23.11
C LEU A 170 -9.59 -16.20 -22.33
N THR A 171 -8.28 -15.96 -22.22
CA THR A 171 -7.71 -14.79 -21.52
C THR A 171 -6.81 -13.98 -22.45
N ILE A 172 -7.16 -12.72 -22.67
CA ILE A 172 -6.31 -11.72 -23.33
C ILE A 172 -5.31 -11.17 -22.31
N SER A 173 -4.02 -11.18 -22.63
CA SER A 173 -2.95 -10.90 -21.65
C SER A 173 -2.82 -9.43 -21.22
N THR A 174 -2.21 -9.21 -20.05
CA THR A 174 -1.78 -7.89 -19.54
C THR A 174 -0.81 -7.17 -20.48
N GLU A 175 -0.08 -7.91 -21.32
CA GLU A 175 0.86 -7.35 -22.31
C GLU A 175 0.13 -6.73 -23.50
N ALA A 176 -1.07 -7.24 -23.85
CA ALA A 176 -1.94 -6.63 -24.85
C ALA A 176 -2.59 -5.32 -24.36
N CYS A 177 -2.94 -5.24 -23.06
CA CYS A 177 -3.37 -3.98 -22.44
C CYS A 177 -2.26 -2.92 -22.48
N GLN A 178 -1.00 -3.33 -22.22
CA GLN A 178 0.15 -2.42 -22.30
C GLN A 178 0.35 -1.91 -23.74
N GLU A 179 0.25 -2.80 -24.74
CA GLU A 179 0.33 -2.41 -26.15
C GLU A 179 -0.82 -1.47 -26.56
N TYR A 180 -2.05 -1.73 -26.13
CA TYR A 180 -3.22 -0.88 -26.41
C TYR A 180 -3.02 0.55 -25.91
N GLN A 181 -2.55 0.72 -24.67
CA GLN A 181 -2.28 2.05 -24.12
C GLN A 181 -1.10 2.74 -24.84
N GLN A 182 -0.02 2.01 -25.15
CA GLN A 182 1.13 2.54 -25.88
C GLN A 182 0.82 2.98 -27.33
N HIS A 183 -0.20 2.39 -27.97
CA HIS A 183 -0.65 2.76 -29.31
C HIS A 183 -1.79 3.78 -29.32
N GLY A 184 -2.07 4.44 -28.17
CA GLY A 184 -3.06 5.51 -28.08
C GLY A 184 -4.50 4.99 -28.09
N MET A 185 -4.79 3.98 -27.26
CA MET A 185 -6.10 3.34 -27.11
C MET A 185 -6.62 2.72 -28.43
N GLN A 186 -5.73 1.98 -29.10
CA GLN A 186 -6.05 1.24 -30.34
C GLN A 186 -5.63 -0.23 -30.24
N LEU A 187 -6.53 -1.13 -30.66
CA LEU A 187 -6.25 -2.56 -30.76
C LEU A 187 -5.45 -2.84 -32.04
N GLN A 188 -4.44 -3.70 -31.95
CA GLN A 188 -3.67 -4.13 -33.12
C GLN A 188 -4.49 -5.09 -34.01
N GLU A 189 -4.24 -5.05 -35.33
CA GLU A 189 -4.94 -5.86 -36.33
C GLU A 189 -4.74 -7.39 -36.20
N GLY A 190 -3.68 -7.82 -35.48
CA GLY A 190 -3.44 -9.23 -35.15
C GLY A 190 -4.35 -9.72 -34.02
N LEU A 191 -4.36 -8.98 -32.91
CA LEU A 191 -5.06 -9.35 -31.68
C LEU A 191 -6.55 -9.67 -31.86
N TRP A 192 -7.26 -8.93 -32.73
CA TRP A 192 -8.67 -9.23 -33.01
C TRP A 192 -8.89 -10.57 -33.73
N LYS A 193 -7.92 -11.04 -34.53
CA LYS A 193 -7.98 -12.36 -35.18
C LYS A 193 -7.74 -13.47 -34.15
N GLU A 194 -6.76 -13.29 -33.27
CA GLU A 194 -6.48 -14.22 -32.17
C GLU A 194 -7.69 -14.38 -31.22
N ILE A 195 -8.41 -13.28 -30.92
CA ILE A 195 -9.66 -13.32 -30.15
C ILE A 195 -10.75 -14.12 -30.86
N LEU A 196 -10.89 -13.97 -32.18
CA LEU A 196 -11.87 -14.72 -32.99
C LEU A 196 -11.49 -16.20 -33.16
N GLU A 197 -10.20 -16.52 -33.25
CA GLU A 197 -9.68 -17.90 -33.29
C GLU A 197 -9.90 -18.61 -31.95
N GLY A 198 -9.63 -17.94 -30.83
CA GLY A 198 -9.93 -18.46 -29.49
C GLY A 198 -11.44 -18.61 -29.24
N LEU A 199 -12.26 -17.63 -29.67
CA LEU A 199 -13.72 -17.73 -29.60
C LEU A 199 -14.25 -18.94 -30.36
N LYS A 200 -13.73 -19.20 -31.57
CA LYS A 200 -14.13 -20.35 -32.39
C LYS A 200 -13.84 -21.69 -31.69
N THR A 201 -12.76 -21.80 -30.93
CA THR A 201 -12.49 -22.98 -30.08
C THR A 201 -13.57 -23.14 -29.01
N VAL A 202 -13.96 -22.05 -28.33
CA VAL A 202 -15.05 -22.06 -27.33
C VAL A 202 -16.42 -22.41 -27.97
N GLU A 203 -16.68 -21.95 -29.20
CA GLU A 203 -17.88 -22.31 -29.97
C GLU A 203 -17.90 -23.83 -30.30
N GLU A 204 -16.75 -24.40 -30.66
CA GLU A 204 -16.59 -25.83 -30.94
C GLU A 204 -16.69 -26.70 -29.67
N ASP A 205 -16.05 -26.31 -28.56
CA ASP A 205 -16.09 -27.03 -27.27
C ASP A 205 -17.48 -27.01 -26.61
N MET A 206 -18.21 -25.89 -26.73
CA MET A 206 -19.56 -25.74 -26.17
C MET A 206 -20.67 -26.20 -27.11
N GLY A 207 -20.37 -26.41 -28.40
CA GLY A 207 -21.35 -26.79 -29.43
C GLY A 207 -22.41 -25.72 -29.72
N ALA A 208 -22.08 -24.45 -29.46
CA ALA A 208 -22.96 -23.28 -29.53
C ALA A 208 -22.24 -22.09 -30.19
N ILE A 209 -22.96 -21.18 -30.84
CA ILE A 209 -22.39 -20.15 -31.73
C ILE A 209 -22.79 -18.75 -31.23
N LEU A 210 -21.86 -17.80 -31.27
CA LEU A 210 -22.08 -16.44 -30.78
C LEU A 210 -22.97 -15.66 -31.76
N GLY A 211 -24.23 -15.46 -31.37
CA GLY A 211 -25.25 -14.78 -32.18
C GLY A 211 -26.23 -15.70 -32.92
N ASP A 212 -26.16 -17.02 -32.70
CA ASP A 212 -27.08 -18.01 -33.28
C ASP A 212 -28.33 -18.18 -32.37
N PRO A 213 -29.57 -17.94 -32.85
CA PRO A 213 -30.77 -18.12 -32.05
C PRO A 213 -31.11 -19.57 -31.71
N ASP A 214 -30.79 -20.54 -32.56
CA ASP A 214 -31.06 -21.97 -32.31
C ASP A 214 -30.06 -22.56 -31.30
N LYS A 215 -28.82 -22.04 -31.30
CA LYS A 215 -27.72 -22.48 -30.44
C LYS A 215 -26.95 -21.31 -29.80
N PRO A 216 -27.60 -20.52 -28.93
CA PRO A 216 -27.01 -19.28 -28.43
C PRO A 216 -25.84 -19.55 -27.48
N LEU A 217 -24.63 -19.17 -27.92
CA LEU A 217 -23.50 -18.96 -27.01
C LEU A 217 -23.61 -17.55 -26.42
N LEU A 218 -23.60 -17.46 -25.10
CA LEU A 218 -23.50 -16.19 -24.36
C LEU A 218 -22.23 -16.18 -23.52
N LEU A 219 -21.64 -15.00 -23.36
CA LEU A 219 -20.33 -14.78 -22.76
C LEU A 219 -20.39 -13.82 -21.57
N SER A 220 -19.44 -13.96 -20.66
CA SER A 220 -19.08 -12.93 -19.69
C SER A 220 -17.72 -12.33 -20.04
N VAL A 221 -17.51 -11.06 -19.73
CA VAL A 221 -16.24 -10.34 -19.88
C VAL A 221 -15.83 -9.81 -18.51
N ARG A 222 -14.71 -10.31 -17.98
CA ARG A 222 -14.21 -10.03 -16.63
C ARG A 222 -12.81 -9.41 -16.71
N SER A 223 -12.62 -8.22 -16.14
CA SER A 223 -11.29 -7.63 -15.93
C SER A 223 -10.45 -8.46 -14.94
N GLY A 224 -9.12 -8.35 -14.96
CA GLY A 224 -8.26 -9.12 -14.06
C GLY A 224 -6.78 -8.73 -14.16
N ALA A 225 -6.29 -7.94 -13.20
CA ALA A 225 -4.87 -7.64 -13.08
C ALA A 225 -4.11 -8.79 -12.41
N ALA A 226 -2.77 -8.69 -12.36
CA ALA A 226 -1.94 -9.67 -11.65
C ALA A 226 -2.19 -9.71 -10.14
N ILE A 227 -2.75 -8.64 -9.58
CA ILE A 227 -3.13 -8.48 -8.17
C ILE A 227 -4.61 -8.05 -8.14
N SER A 228 -5.41 -8.60 -7.22
CA SER A 228 -6.80 -8.18 -7.01
C SER A 228 -6.93 -6.68 -6.73
N MET A 229 -7.46 -5.94 -7.72
CA MET A 229 -7.79 -4.52 -7.63
C MET A 229 -9.31 -4.32 -7.69
N PRO A 230 -9.99 -4.00 -6.56
CA PRO A 230 -11.34 -3.45 -6.57
C PRO A 230 -11.39 -2.17 -7.43
N GLY A 231 -12.51 -1.92 -8.10
CA GLY A 231 -12.69 -0.72 -8.91
C GLY A 231 -11.97 -0.70 -10.28
N MET A 232 -11.50 -1.82 -10.82
CA MET A 232 -11.30 -1.91 -12.29
C MET A 232 -12.66 -2.09 -13.00
N MET A 233 -12.71 -2.27 -14.33
CA MET A 233 -13.99 -2.47 -15.04
C MET A 233 -14.80 -3.62 -14.42
N ASP A 234 -16.06 -3.33 -14.15
CA ASP A 234 -17.02 -4.26 -13.58
C ASP A 234 -17.38 -5.39 -14.58
N THR A 235 -17.94 -6.49 -14.07
CA THR A 235 -18.13 -7.71 -14.89
C THR A 235 -19.35 -7.58 -15.79
N VAL A 236 -19.15 -7.66 -17.11
CA VAL A 236 -20.26 -7.74 -18.08
C VAL A 236 -20.70 -9.19 -18.20
N LEU A 237 -21.99 -9.47 -17.97
CA LEU A 237 -22.63 -10.78 -18.14
C LEU A 237 -23.53 -10.79 -19.38
N ASN A 238 -23.97 -11.98 -19.80
CA ASN A 238 -24.99 -12.17 -20.85
C ASN A 238 -24.64 -11.57 -22.23
N LEU A 239 -23.35 -11.34 -22.52
CA LEU A 239 -22.89 -10.78 -23.79
C LEU A 239 -23.18 -11.73 -24.96
N GLY A 240 -23.69 -11.17 -26.05
CA GLY A 240 -24.21 -11.89 -27.21
C GLY A 240 -25.74 -11.84 -27.33
N LEU A 241 -26.45 -11.32 -26.33
CA LEU A 241 -27.88 -11.09 -26.43
C LEU A 241 -28.22 -9.98 -27.44
N ASN A 242 -29.23 -10.27 -28.26
CA ASN A 242 -29.92 -9.35 -29.16
C ASN A 242 -31.37 -9.84 -29.36
N ASP A 243 -32.14 -9.17 -30.23
CA ASP A 243 -33.57 -9.44 -30.43
C ASP A 243 -33.91 -10.81 -31.04
N GLU A 244 -32.97 -11.44 -31.73
CA GLU A 244 -33.13 -12.78 -32.32
C GLU A 244 -32.70 -13.84 -31.30
N VAL A 245 -31.53 -13.64 -30.68
CA VAL A 245 -30.94 -14.52 -29.65
C VAL A 245 -31.82 -14.61 -28.40
N VAL A 246 -32.46 -13.51 -27.96
CA VAL A 246 -33.36 -13.53 -26.78
C VAL A 246 -34.61 -14.36 -27.03
N VAL A 247 -35.12 -14.43 -28.27
CA VAL A 247 -36.28 -15.28 -28.63
C VAL A 247 -35.87 -16.75 -28.64
N GLY A 248 -34.68 -17.07 -29.15
CA GLY A 248 -34.11 -18.42 -29.06
C GLY A 248 -33.89 -18.88 -27.61
N LEU A 249 -33.31 -18.01 -26.78
CA LEU A 249 -33.13 -18.25 -25.34
C LEU A 249 -34.48 -18.40 -24.61
N ALA A 250 -35.49 -17.60 -24.96
CA ALA A 250 -36.85 -17.69 -24.42
C ALA A 250 -37.52 -19.02 -24.76
N ALA A 251 -37.32 -19.55 -25.97
CA ALA A 251 -37.86 -20.85 -26.38
C ALA A 251 -37.21 -22.03 -25.64
N LYS A 252 -35.94 -21.90 -25.26
CA LYS A 252 -35.16 -22.96 -24.58
C LYS A 252 -35.26 -22.92 -23.05
N SER A 253 -35.28 -21.72 -22.46
CA SER A 253 -35.14 -21.50 -21.00
C SER A 253 -36.27 -20.65 -20.40
N GLY A 254 -37.32 -20.33 -21.17
CA GLY A 254 -38.50 -19.59 -20.72
C GLY A 254 -38.39 -18.07 -20.91
N GLU A 255 -39.48 -17.43 -21.35
CA GLU A 255 -39.48 -16.02 -21.72
C GLU A 255 -39.00 -15.08 -20.62
N ARG A 256 -39.51 -15.23 -19.39
CA ARG A 256 -39.22 -14.31 -18.29
C ARG A 256 -37.73 -14.24 -17.98
N PHE A 257 -37.05 -15.39 -17.94
CA PHE A 257 -35.61 -15.48 -17.72
C PHE A 257 -34.82 -14.81 -18.85
N ALA A 258 -35.20 -15.04 -20.11
CA ALA A 258 -34.50 -14.48 -21.26
C ALA A 258 -34.62 -12.94 -21.31
N TYR A 259 -35.81 -12.38 -21.09
CA TYR A 259 -36.01 -10.93 -21.11
C TYR A 259 -35.50 -10.23 -19.83
N ASP A 260 -35.48 -10.87 -18.66
CA ASP A 260 -34.76 -10.33 -17.48
C ASP A 260 -33.24 -10.30 -17.70
N SER A 261 -32.67 -11.37 -18.27
CA SER A 261 -31.25 -11.40 -18.63
C SER A 261 -30.90 -10.34 -19.69
N TYR A 262 -31.83 -10.02 -20.59
CA TYR A 262 -31.63 -9.00 -21.62
C TYR A 262 -31.76 -7.56 -21.08
N ARG A 263 -32.71 -7.25 -20.19
CA ARG A 263 -32.77 -5.91 -19.56
C ARG A 263 -31.53 -5.65 -18.69
N ARG A 264 -31.06 -6.63 -17.91
CA ARG A 264 -29.80 -6.54 -17.16
C ARG A 264 -28.59 -6.32 -18.08
N PHE A 265 -28.50 -7.05 -19.20
CA PHE A 265 -27.43 -6.84 -20.17
C PHE A 265 -27.45 -5.43 -20.79
N LEU A 266 -28.64 -4.91 -21.12
CA LEU A 266 -28.79 -3.55 -21.64
C LEU A 266 -28.36 -2.49 -20.61
N ASP A 267 -28.62 -2.72 -19.32
CA ASP A 267 -28.16 -1.89 -18.19
C ASP A 267 -26.63 -1.92 -18.09
N MET A 268 -26.07 -3.09 -17.80
CA MET A 268 -24.64 -3.31 -17.53
C MET A 268 -23.74 -2.97 -18.73
N PHE A 269 -24.18 -3.25 -19.96
CA PHE A 269 -23.44 -2.82 -21.16
C PHE A 269 -23.55 -1.30 -21.38
N GLY A 270 -24.67 -0.70 -20.95
CA GLY A 270 -24.90 0.74 -21.03
C GLY A 270 -23.96 1.49 -20.10
N ASP A 271 -23.98 1.14 -18.82
CA ASP A 271 -23.13 1.74 -17.79
C ASP A 271 -21.66 1.41 -18.02
N VAL A 272 -21.29 0.13 -17.98
CA VAL A 272 -19.88 -0.29 -17.86
C VAL A 272 -19.12 -0.21 -19.20
N VAL A 273 -19.78 -0.37 -20.36
CA VAL A 273 -19.12 -0.32 -21.68
C VAL A 273 -19.35 1.01 -22.40
N MET A 274 -20.54 1.60 -22.30
CA MET A 274 -20.89 2.84 -23.02
C MET A 274 -20.84 4.11 -22.15
N GLY A 275 -20.70 3.99 -20.82
CA GLY A 275 -20.70 5.11 -19.88
C GLY A 275 -22.05 5.83 -19.81
N ILE A 276 -23.14 5.08 -19.72
CA ILE A 276 -24.53 5.57 -19.55
C ILE A 276 -24.96 5.29 -18.11
N PRO A 277 -25.10 6.30 -17.24
CA PRO A 277 -25.34 6.07 -15.81
C PRO A 277 -26.53 5.15 -15.53
N HIS A 278 -26.30 4.11 -14.72
CA HIS A 278 -27.29 3.14 -14.24
C HIS A 278 -28.62 3.78 -13.77
N SER A 279 -28.56 4.96 -13.14
CA SER A 279 -29.75 5.72 -12.70
C SER A 279 -30.75 6.05 -13.81
N LEU A 280 -30.30 6.16 -15.08
CA LEU A 280 -31.20 6.38 -16.23
C LEU A 280 -31.98 5.12 -16.62
N PHE A 281 -31.51 3.93 -16.25
CA PHE A 281 -32.20 2.66 -16.46
C PHE A 281 -33.17 2.38 -15.30
N GLU A 282 -32.71 2.54 -14.05
CA GLU A 282 -33.56 2.46 -12.86
C GLU A 282 -34.75 3.43 -12.91
N GLU A 283 -34.58 4.66 -13.43
CA GLU A 283 -35.70 5.59 -13.63
C GLU A 283 -36.81 5.00 -14.53
N LYS A 284 -36.47 4.20 -15.54
CA LYS A 284 -37.46 3.54 -16.42
C LYS A 284 -38.07 2.29 -15.77
N LEU A 285 -37.31 1.60 -14.92
CA LEU A 285 -37.74 0.41 -14.15
C LEU A 285 -38.69 0.78 -13.01
N GLU A 286 -38.35 1.75 -12.16
CA GLU A 286 -39.24 2.24 -11.09
C GLU A 286 -40.54 2.80 -11.66
N LYS A 287 -40.47 3.63 -12.71
CA LYS A 287 -41.68 4.12 -13.43
C LYS A 287 -42.51 2.99 -14.07
N MET A 288 -41.95 1.80 -14.27
CA MET A 288 -42.72 0.61 -14.64
C MET A 288 -43.31 -0.09 -13.41
N LYS A 289 -42.53 -0.26 -12.32
CA LYS A 289 -43.01 -0.87 -11.07
C LYS A 289 -44.18 -0.07 -10.47
N GLU A 290 -44.05 1.25 -10.36
CA GLU A 290 -45.13 2.17 -9.96
C GLU A 290 -46.39 2.00 -10.83
N ALA A 291 -46.22 2.04 -12.16
CA ALA A 291 -47.35 1.96 -13.11
C ALA A 291 -48.05 0.59 -13.13
N LYS A 292 -47.41 -0.47 -12.60
CA LYS A 292 -47.95 -1.83 -12.53
C LYS A 292 -48.36 -2.23 -11.10
N GLY A 293 -48.04 -1.41 -10.08
CA GLY A 293 -48.27 -1.72 -8.66
C GLY A 293 -47.32 -2.79 -8.08
N ALA A 294 -46.21 -3.07 -8.77
CA ALA A 294 -45.18 -3.99 -8.31
C ALA A 294 -44.34 -3.38 -7.17
N LYS A 295 -43.79 -4.22 -6.29
CA LYS A 295 -42.87 -3.80 -5.22
C LYS A 295 -41.46 -4.35 -5.40
N LEU A 296 -41.34 -5.48 -6.08
CA LEU A 296 -40.08 -6.14 -6.40
C LEU A 296 -40.01 -6.34 -7.92
N ASP A 297 -38.80 -6.30 -8.49
CA ASP A 297 -38.53 -6.69 -9.87
C ASP A 297 -39.11 -8.08 -10.21
N THR A 298 -39.17 -8.97 -9.21
CA THR A 298 -39.73 -10.32 -9.33
C THR A 298 -41.24 -10.35 -9.58
N ASP A 299 -41.95 -9.24 -9.40
CA ASP A 299 -43.39 -9.15 -9.63
C ASP A 299 -43.72 -8.87 -11.11
N LEU A 300 -42.73 -8.43 -11.91
CA LEU A 300 -42.90 -8.11 -13.33
C LEU A 300 -43.12 -9.36 -14.19
N THR A 301 -43.99 -9.25 -15.19
CA THR A 301 -44.30 -10.33 -16.14
C THR A 301 -43.35 -10.35 -17.34
N SER A 302 -43.33 -11.44 -18.13
CA SER A 302 -42.53 -11.46 -19.37
C SER A 302 -42.97 -10.40 -20.39
N SER A 303 -44.26 -10.01 -20.39
CA SER A 303 -44.78 -8.88 -21.16
C SER A 303 -44.23 -7.52 -20.70
N ASP A 304 -44.09 -7.31 -19.39
CA ASP A 304 -43.54 -6.07 -18.84
C ASP A 304 -42.04 -5.96 -19.14
N LEU A 305 -41.29 -7.05 -18.98
CA LEU A 305 -39.86 -7.11 -19.30
C LEU A 305 -39.59 -6.91 -20.80
N LYS A 306 -40.47 -7.42 -21.69
CA LYS A 306 -40.43 -7.12 -23.14
C LYS A 306 -40.62 -5.62 -23.42
N GLU A 307 -41.55 -4.96 -22.74
CA GLU A 307 -41.75 -3.51 -22.86
C GLU A 307 -40.54 -2.73 -22.29
N LEU A 308 -39.96 -3.21 -21.20
CA LEU A 308 -38.83 -2.57 -20.51
C LEU A 308 -37.55 -2.63 -21.35
N VAL A 309 -37.30 -3.74 -22.06
CA VAL A 309 -36.18 -3.89 -23.01
C VAL A 309 -36.22 -2.80 -24.10
N GLU A 310 -37.39 -2.48 -24.65
CA GLU A 310 -37.52 -1.37 -25.62
C GLU A 310 -37.31 0.00 -24.96
N ARG A 311 -37.81 0.21 -23.72
CA ARG A 311 -37.51 1.44 -22.95
C ARG A 311 -36.01 1.60 -22.70
N TYR A 312 -35.31 0.52 -22.37
CA TYR A 312 -33.86 0.50 -22.13
C TYR A 312 -33.06 0.79 -23.42
N LYS A 313 -33.44 0.22 -24.57
CA LYS A 313 -32.84 0.59 -25.87
C LYS A 313 -32.99 2.07 -26.21
N ASN A 314 -34.09 2.70 -25.80
CA ASN A 314 -34.29 4.14 -25.98
C ASN A 314 -33.35 4.97 -25.08
N VAL A 315 -32.93 4.49 -23.91
CA VAL A 315 -31.92 5.18 -23.07
C VAL A 315 -30.59 5.36 -23.83
N TYR A 316 -30.16 4.39 -24.64
CA TYR A 316 -28.96 4.52 -25.47
C TYR A 316 -29.07 5.68 -26.48
N LEU A 317 -30.24 5.80 -27.12
CA LEU A 317 -30.55 6.88 -28.06
C LEU A 317 -30.67 8.24 -27.35
N GLU A 318 -31.32 8.28 -26.19
CA GLU A 318 -31.48 9.49 -25.37
C GLU A 318 -30.14 10.00 -24.80
N ALA A 319 -29.26 9.10 -24.34
CA ALA A 319 -28.03 9.46 -23.63
C ALA A 319 -26.77 9.58 -24.50
N LYS A 320 -26.69 8.85 -25.63
CA LYS A 320 -25.50 8.80 -26.51
C LYS A 320 -25.80 9.09 -27.99
N GLY A 321 -27.08 9.10 -28.40
CA GLY A 321 -27.47 9.23 -29.81
C GLY A 321 -27.20 8.01 -30.69
N GLU A 322 -26.63 6.93 -30.13
CA GLU A 322 -26.40 5.65 -30.82
C GLU A 322 -27.45 4.61 -30.43
N LYS A 323 -27.66 3.61 -31.31
CA LYS A 323 -28.44 2.41 -30.97
C LYS A 323 -27.56 1.39 -30.25
N PHE A 324 -28.16 0.65 -29.32
CA PHE A 324 -27.55 -0.56 -28.76
C PHE A 324 -26.99 -1.48 -29.87
N PRO A 325 -25.73 -1.96 -29.76
CA PRO A 325 -25.12 -2.80 -30.78
C PRO A 325 -25.72 -4.22 -30.77
N SER A 326 -26.53 -4.55 -31.77
CA SER A 326 -27.14 -5.88 -31.92
C SER A 326 -26.20 -6.97 -32.44
N ASP A 327 -25.01 -6.61 -32.95
CA ASP A 327 -23.95 -7.55 -33.34
C ASP A 327 -23.12 -7.97 -32.12
N PRO A 328 -23.12 -9.26 -31.71
CA PRO A 328 -22.30 -9.79 -30.63
C PRO A 328 -20.79 -9.55 -30.79
N LYS A 329 -20.28 -9.47 -32.03
CA LYS A 329 -18.84 -9.26 -32.29
C LYS A 329 -18.47 -7.79 -32.07
N LYS A 330 -19.34 -6.83 -32.43
CA LYS A 330 -19.24 -5.42 -31.99
C LYS A 330 -19.38 -5.29 -30.47
N GLN A 331 -20.30 -6.02 -29.82
CA GLN A 331 -20.42 -6.01 -28.35
C GLN A 331 -19.09 -6.45 -27.70
N LEU A 332 -18.55 -7.60 -28.10
CA LEU A 332 -17.30 -8.14 -27.57
C LEU A 332 -16.11 -7.19 -27.79
N LEU A 333 -16.00 -6.60 -28.99
CA LEU A 333 -14.96 -5.65 -29.34
C LEU A 333 -14.98 -4.39 -28.45
N LEU A 334 -16.17 -3.90 -28.11
CA LEU A 334 -16.34 -2.74 -27.23
C LEU A 334 -16.00 -3.09 -25.77
N SER A 335 -16.48 -4.22 -25.25
CA SER A 335 -16.16 -4.67 -23.89
C SER A 335 -14.65 -4.89 -23.68
N VAL A 336 -13.94 -5.45 -24.67
CA VAL A 336 -12.47 -5.63 -24.60
C VAL A 336 -11.74 -4.29 -24.48
N LYS A 337 -12.19 -3.25 -25.21
CA LYS A 337 -11.63 -1.89 -25.10
C LYS A 337 -11.90 -1.29 -23.73
N ALA A 338 -13.16 -1.31 -23.29
CA ALA A 338 -13.56 -0.75 -21.99
C ALA A 338 -12.76 -1.37 -20.82
N VAL A 339 -12.41 -2.67 -20.87
CA VAL A 339 -11.54 -3.27 -19.85
C VAL A 339 -10.14 -2.63 -19.86
N PHE A 340 -9.53 -2.44 -21.03
CA PHE A 340 -8.23 -1.78 -21.15
C PHE A 340 -8.28 -0.28 -20.80
N ASP A 341 -9.35 0.43 -21.17
CA ASP A 341 -9.57 1.84 -20.83
C ASP A 341 -9.71 2.02 -19.31
N SER A 342 -10.40 1.10 -18.63
CA SER A 342 -10.59 1.14 -17.17
C SER A 342 -9.30 1.07 -16.36
N TRP A 343 -8.21 0.56 -16.95
CA TRP A 343 -6.91 0.45 -16.29
C TRP A 343 -6.40 1.82 -15.84
N ASP A 344 -6.63 2.87 -16.62
CA ASP A 344 -6.21 4.24 -16.29
C ASP A 344 -7.39 5.14 -15.90
N SER A 345 -8.47 4.52 -15.40
CA SER A 345 -9.54 5.23 -14.70
C SER A 345 -9.01 5.92 -13.42
N PRO A 346 -9.55 7.08 -13.02
CA PRO A 346 -9.12 7.77 -11.79
C PRO A 346 -9.21 6.90 -10.54
N ARG A 347 -10.24 6.04 -10.45
CA ARG A 347 -10.42 5.08 -9.35
C ARG A 347 -9.32 4.02 -9.30
N ALA A 348 -8.93 3.45 -10.46
CA ALA A 348 -7.82 2.49 -10.52
C ALA A 348 -6.45 3.16 -10.23
N ILE A 349 -6.26 4.41 -10.65
CA ILE A 349 -5.04 5.19 -10.34
C ILE A 349 -4.95 5.50 -8.84
N LYS A 350 -6.03 6.00 -8.20
CA LYS A 350 -6.08 6.24 -6.75
C LYS A 350 -5.87 4.93 -5.97
N TYR A 351 -6.49 3.82 -6.37
CA TYR A 351 -6.27 2.52 -5.71
C TYR A 351 -4.80 2.05 -5.81
N ARG A 352 -4.17 2.14 -6.98
CA ARG A 352 -2.72 1.83 -7.14
C ARG A 352 -1.85 2.75 -6.29
N SER A 353 -2.19 4.04 -6.19
CA SER A 353 -1.48 5.01 -5.37
C SER A 353 -1.57 4.68 -3.87
N ILE A 354 -2.79 4.49 -3.34
CA ILE A 354 -3.03 4.14 -1.92
C ILE A 354 -2.28 2.85 -1.53
N ASN A 355 -2.34 1.81 -2.38
CA ASN A 355 -1.73 0.52 -2.11
C ASN A 355 -0.27 0.43 -2.61
N GLN A 356 0.33 1.55 -3.02
CA GLN A 356 1.72 1.68 -3.53
C GLN A 356 2.10 0.69 -4.66
N ILE A 357 1.11 0.26 -5.46
CA ILE A 357 1.25 -0.77 -6.50
C ILE A 357 1.93 -0.17 -7.74
N THR A 358 3.21 -0.47 -7.92
CA THR A 358 4.01 -0.04 -9.08
C THR A 358 4.42 -1.22 -9.97
N GLY A 359 4.86 -0.95 -11.20
CA GLY A 359 5.44 -1.95 -12.11
C GLY A 359 4.46 -2.88 -12.86
N LEU A 360 3.16 -2.85 -12.56
CA LEU A 360 2.15 -3.61 -13.31
C LEU A 360 1.98 -3.08 -14.75
N LYS A 361 1.86 -4.00 -15.71
CA LYS A 361 1.78 -3.69 -17.16
C LYS A 361 0.40 -3.22 -17.63
N GLY A 362 -0.66 -3.65 -16.96
CA GLY A 362 -2.05 -3.55 -17.43
C GLY A 362 -2.94 -4.62 -16.80
N THR A 363 -4.21 -4.65 -17.20
CA THR A 363 -5.16 -5.73 -16.86
C THR A 363 -5.23 -6.78 -17.97
N ALA A 364 -5.51 -8.04 -17.61
CA ALA A 364 -5.98 -9.05 -18.54
C ALA A 364 -7.50 -8.88 -18.81
N VAL A 365 -8.01 -9.55 -19.84
CA VAL A 365 -9.45 -9.68 -20.13
C VAL A 365 -9.81 -11.15 -20.20
N ASN A 366 -10.73 -11.60 -19.37
CA ASN A 366 -11.20 -12.99 -19.36
C ASN A 366 -12.57 -13.05 -20.02
N ILE A 367 -12.69 -13.84 -21.09
CA ILE A 367 -13.91 -14.03 -21.86
C ILE A 367 -14.34 -15.49 -21.66
N GLN A 368 -15.44 -15.71 -20.94
CA GLN A 368 -15.85 -17.03 -20.44
C GLN A 368 -17.33 -17.29 -20.73
N THR A 369 -17.67 -18.53 -21.11
CA THR A 369 -19.06 -18.95 -21.38
C THR A 369 -19.96 -18.73 -20.16
N MET A 370 -21.16 -18.20 -20.39
CA MET A 370 -22.17 -18.01 -19.36
C MET A 370 -22.71 -19.33 -18.81
N VAL A 371 -22.96 -19.34 -17.51
CA VAL A 371 -23.72 -20.36 -16.77
C VAL A 371 -24.79 -19.63 -15.96
N PHE A 372 -26.01 -20.16 -15.92
CA PHE A 372 -27.19 -19.44 -15.45
C PHE A 372 -27.75 -20.00 -14.14
N GLY A 373 -27.57 -19.25 -13.04
CA GLY A 373 -28.20 -19.55 -11.75
C GLY A 373 -29.69 -19.20 -11.69
N ASN A 374 -30.23 -18.51 -12.70
CA ASN A 374 -31.59 -17.95 -12.77
C ASN A 374 -32.52 -18.65 -13.78
N MET A 375 -32.25 -19.92 -14.13
CA MET A 375 -33.13 -20.73 -14.99
C MET A 375 -34.30 -21.41 -14.26
N GLY A 376 -34.42 -21.27 -12.94
CA GLY A 376 -35.46 -21.90 -12.12
C GLY A 376 -34.94 -22.38 -10.77
N ASN A 377 -35.79 -23.08 -10.01
CA ASN A 377 -35.48 -23.50 -8.63
C ASN A 377 -34.47 -24.67 -8.55
N THR A 378 -34.11 -25.27 -9.68
CA THR A 378 -33.00 -26.24 -9.87
C THR A 378 -31.67 -25.57 -10.17
N SER A 379 -31.65 -24.24 -10.18
CA SER A 379 -30.47 -23.40 -10.45
C SER A 379 -30.29 -22.36 -9.35
N GLY A 380 -29.08 -21.90 -9.15
CA GLY A 380 -28.73 -20.90 -8.15
C GLY A 380 -27.27 -20.49 -8.23
N THR A 381 -26.88 -19.53 -7.41
CA THR A 381 -25.52 -18.97 -7.41
C THR A 381 -25.06 -18.73 -5.98
N GLY A 382 -23.77 -18.84 -5.71
CA GLY A 382 -23.23 -18.60 -4.38
C GLY A 382 -21.77 -18.19 -4.36
N VAL A 383 -21.37 -17.67 -3.21
CA VAL A 383 -19.99 -17.29 -2.89
C VAL A 383 -19.67 -17.89 -1.53
N LEU A 384 -18.53 -18.58 -1.41
CA LEU A 384 -18.09 -19.12 -0.14
C LEU A 384 -16.59 -19.02 0.08
N PHE A 385 -16.24 -19.09 1.36
CA PHE A 385 -14.90 -19.29 1.88
C PHE A 385 -14.82 -20.71 2.47
N THR A 386 -13.71 -21.43 2.24
CA THR A 386 -13.55 -22.81 2.74
C THR A 386 -13.46 -22.91 4.27
N ARG A 387 -13.15 -21.78 4.93
CA ARG A 387 -13.17 -21.57 6.39
C ARG A 387 -13.81 -20.20 6.65
N ASN A 388 -14.19 -19.89 7.89
CA ASN A 388 -14.73 -18.57 8.23
C ASN A 388 -13.61 -17.50 8.14
N PRO A 389 -13.72 -16.46 7.28
CA PRO A 389 -12.66 -15.48 7.06
C PRO A 389 -12.49 -14.50 8.24
N SER A 390 -13.50 -14.38 9.11
CA SER A 390 -13.51 -13.47 10.27
C SER A 390 -13.06 -14.13 11.57
N THR A 391 -13.37 -15.42 11.77
CA THR A 391 -13.00 -16.17 12.99
C THR A 391 -11.88 -17.19 12.80
N GLY A 392 -11.64 -17.64 11.57
CA GLY A 392 -10.72 -18.73 11.22
C GLY A 392 -11.29 -20.13 11.40
N GLU A 393 -12.54 -20.28 11.86
CA GLU A 393 -13.18 -21.58 12.09
C GLU A 393 -13.29 -22.42 10.81
N LYS A 394 -12.93 -23.70 10.89
CA LYS A 394 -13.05 -24.66 9.78
C LYS A 394 -14.50 -25.13 9.54
N LYS A 395 -15.34 -24.20 9.09
CA LYS A 395 -16.67 -24.46 8.52
C LYS A 395 -16.75 -23.74 7.17
N LEU A 396 -17.34 -24.37 6.15
CA LEU A 396 -17.69 -23.66 4.90
C LEU A 396 -18.59 -22.48 5.25
N TYR A 397 -18.17 -21.28 4.86
CA TYR A 397 -18.79 -20.02 5.25
C TYR A 397 -19.14 -19.22 4.01
N GLY A 398 -20.42 -18.97 3.76
CA GLY A 398 -20.84 -18.32 2.53
C GLY A 398 -22.34 -18.15 2.40
N GLU A 399 -22.72 -17.58 1.27
CA GLU A 399 -24.05 -17.11 0.93
C GLU A 399 -24.49 -17.74 -0.41
N PHE A 400 -25.76 -18.14 -0.51
CA PHE A 400 -26.36 -18.75 -1.71
C PHE A 400 -27.71 -18.09 -2.01
N LEU A 401 -28.09 -18.04 -3.29
CA LEU A 401 -29.43 -17.65 -3.72
C LEU A 401 -29.97 -18.63 -4.76
N VAL A 402 -31.12 -19.23 -4.45
CA VAL A 402 -31.91 -20.00 -5.43
C VAL A 402 -32.48 -19.07 -6.49
N ASN A 403 -32.38 -19.47 -7.76
CA ASN A 403 -32.94 -18.77 -8.92
C ASN A 403 -32.52 -17.29 -9.00
N ALA A 404 -31.22 -17.04 -9.19
CA ALA A 404 -30.55 -15.73 -9.12
C ALA A 404 -29.25 -15.69 -9.96
N GLN A 405 -28.74 -14.48 -10.27
CA GLN A 405 -27.38 -14.27 -10.80
C GLN A 405 -26.46 -13.68 -9.72
N GLY A 406 -25.13 -13.80 -9.89
CA GLY A 406 -24.15 -13.37 -8.86
C GLY A 406 -24.25 -11.88 -8.50
N GLU A 407 -24.75 -11.06 -9.41
CA GLU A 407 -25.16 -9.67 -9.19
C GLU A 407 -26.15 -9.52 -8.01
N ASP A 408 -27.18 -10.38 -7.94
CA ASP A 408 -28.22 -10.34 -6.90
C ASP A 408 -27.64 -10.60 -5.49
N VAL A 409 -26.56 -11.39 -5.41
CA VAL A 409 -25.81 -11.68 -4.15
C VAL A 409 -24.99 -10.45 -3.73
N VAL A 410 -24.25 -9.85 -4.66
CA VAL A 410 -23.36 -8.70 -4.37
C VAL A 410 -24.16 -7.43 -4.03
N ALA A 411 -25.25 -7.16 -4.76
CA ALA A 411 -26.10 -6.00 -4.54
C ALA A 411 -26.98 -6.12 -3.27
N GLY A 412 -27.19 -7.33 -2.74
CA GLY A 412 -27.97 -7.56 -1.52
C GLY A 412 -29.45 -7.17 -1.62
N ILE A 413 -29.98 -7.01 -2.84
CA ILE A 413 -31.40 -6.67 -3.11
C ILE A 413 -32.32 -7.80 -2.62
N ARG A 414 -31.85 -9.05 -2.69
CA ARG A 414 -32.41 -10.20 -1.99
C ARG A 414 -31.51 -10.55 -0.81
N THR A 415 -32.10 -10.78 0.36
CA THR A 415 -31.39 -11.34 1.51
C THR A 415 -30.77 -12.69 1.12
N PRO A 416 -29.43 -12.88 1.22
CA PRO A 416 -28.81 -14.16 0.89
C PRO A 416 -29.17 -15.26 1.88
N GLU A 417 -29.19 -16.51 1.42
CA GLU A 417 -29.51 -17.69 2.22
C GLU A 417 -28.20 -18.41 2.64
N GLU A 418 -28.21 -19.12 3.77
CA GLU A 418 -27.05 -19.92 4.20
C GLU A 418 -26.78 -21.11 3.26
N LEU A 419 -25.53 -21.58 3.18
CA LEU A 419 -25.13 -22.74 2.37
C LEU A 419 -25.88 -24.04 2.72
N ASP A 420 -26.39 -24.21 3.94
CA ASP A 420 -27.23 -25.36 4.30
C ASP A 420 -28.60 -25.37 3.58
N THR A 421 -29.04 -24.24 3.00
CA THR A 421 -30.18 -24.16 2.07
C THR A 421 -29.86 -24.86 0.74
N MET A 422 -28.66 -24.64 0.17
CA MET A 422 -28.21 -25.32 -1.06
C MET A 422 -28.23 -26.84 -0.91
N LYS A 423 -27.77 -27.35 0.23
CA LYS A 423 -27.79 -28.76 0.62
C LYS A 423 -29.19 -29.37 0.68
N SER A 424 -30.22 -28.54 0.92
CA SER A 424 -31.63 -28.96 0.98
C SER A 424 -32.31 -28.99 -0.39
N TYR A 425 -32.00 -28.03 -1.28
CA TYR A 425 -32.56 -27.99 -2.64
C TYR A 425 -31.77 -28.82 -3.67
N MET A 426 -30.43 -28.86 -3.56
CA MET A 426 -29.51 -29.36 -4.59
C MET A 426 -28.41 -30.26 -3.96
N PRO A 427 -28.79 -31.39 -3.31
CA PRO A 427 -27.87 -32.16 -2.46
C PRO A 427 -26.68 -32.77 -3.21
N GLU A 428 -26.80 -33.13 -4.49
CA GLU A 428 -25.66 -33.68 -5.25
C GLU A 428 -24.64 -32.58 -5.62
N ALA A 429 -25.10 -31.42 -6.08
CA ALA A 429 -24.23 -30.26 -6.33
C ALA A 429 -23.53 -29.78 -5.05
N TYR A 430 -24.18 -29.88 -3.90
CA TYR A 430 -23.56 -29.56 -2.60
C TYR A 430 -22.44 -30.57 -2.24
N LYS A 431 -22.60 -31.87 -2.53
CA LYS A 431 -21.52 -32.86 -2.33
C LYS A 431 -20.32 -32.58 -3.24
N GLU A 432 -20.56 -32.28 -4.51
CA GLU A 432 -19.50 -31.90 -5.47
C GLU A 432 -18.78 -30.63 -4.98
N LEU A 433 -19.52 -29.64 -4.49
CA LEU A 433 -18.96 -28.40 -3.95
C LEU A 433 -18.06 -28.65 -2.73
N VAL A 434 -18.47 -29.47 -1.77
CA VAL A 434 -17.65 -29.85 -0.60
C VAL A 434 -16.36 -30.55 -1.04
N GLN A 435 -16.43 -31.48 -2.00
CA GLN A 435 -15.25 -32.16 -2.53
C GLN A 435 -14.31 -31.19 -3.26
N ASN A 436 -14.85 -30.28 -4.06
CA ASN A 436 -14.09 -29.25 -4.76
C ASN A 436 -13.40 -28.30 -3.77
N CYS A 437 -14.05 -27.94 -2.65
CA CYS A 437 -13.44 -27.15 -1.58
C CYS A 437 -12.22 -27.86 -0.95
N GLU A 438 -12.33 -29.15 -0.65
CA GLU A 438 -11.20 -29.93 -0.13
C GLU A 438 -10.06 -30.08 -1.14
N ILE A 439 -10.36 -30.25 -2.43
CA ILE A 439 -9.35 -30.31 -3.50
C ILE A 439 -8.61 -28.97 -3.58
N LEU A 440 -9.35 -27.86 -3.52
CA LEU A 440 -8.81 -26.51 -3.60
C LEU A 440 -7.93 -26.15 -2.38
N GLU A 441 -8.38 -26.39 -1.14
CA GLU A 441 -7.52 -26.21 0.05
C GLU A 441 -6.24 -27.07 -0.04
N ARG A 442 -6.38 -28.33 -0.48
CA ARG A 442 -5.25 -29.27 -0.54
C ARG A 442 -4.23 -28.93 -1.62
N HIS A 443 -4.67 -28.37 -2.75
CA HIS A 443 -3.83 -27.95 -3.88
C HIS A 443 -3.14 -26.61 -3.62
N TYR A 444 -3.91 -25.59 -3.21
CA TYR A 444 -3.37 -24.24 -2.97
C TYR A 444 -2.72 -24.07 -1.59
N LYS A 445 -2.97 -24.98 -0.65
CA LYS A 445 -2.50 -24.94 0.75
C LYS A 445 -2.91 -23.68 1.52
N ASP A 446 -4.08 -23.15 1.19
CA ASP A 446 -4.63 -21.92 1.77
C ASP A 446 -6.17 -21.99 1.82
N ILE A 447 -6.80 -21.12 2.61
CA ILE A 447 -8.24 -20.88 2.55
C ILE A 447 -8.60 -20.29 1.20
N MET A 448 -9.65 -20.80 0.56
CA MET A 448 -10.07 -20.36 -0.77
C MET A 448 -11.42 -19.63 -0.70
N ASP A 449 -11.48 -18.48 -1.37
CA ASP A 449 -12.70 -17.74 -1.71
C ASP A 449 -13.13 -18.13 -3.12
N ILE A 450 -14.39 -18.58 -3.25
CA ILE A 450 -14.91 -19.37 -4.37
C ILE A 450 -16.25 -18.80 -4.84
N GLU A 451 -16.34 -18.42 -6.12
CA GLU A 451 -17.60 -18.12 -6.81
C GLU A 451 -18.08 -19.38 -7.55
N PHE A 452 -19.33 -19.79 -7.35
CA PHE A 452 -19.92 -20.96 -8.02
C PHE A 452 -21.37 -20.72 -8.47
N THR A 453 -21.77 -21.43 -9.52
CA THR A 453 -23.15 -21.45 -10.03
C THR A 453 -23.61 -22.89 -10.20
N VAL A 454 -24.85 -23.17 -9.81
CA VAL A 454 -25.55 -24.39 -10.19
C VAL A 454 -26.52 -24.05 -11.31
N GLN A 455 -26.43 -24.78 -12.43
CA GLN A 455 -27.40 -24.71 -13.52
C GLN A 455 -27.99 -26.11 -13.71
N ASP A 456 -29.30 -26.23 -13.50
CA ASP A 456 -30.07 -27.48 -13.59
C ASP A 456 -29.43 -28.67 -12.85
N ASN A 457 -29.09 -28.44 -11.57
CA ASN A 457 -28.38 -29.34 -10.66
C ASN A 457 -26.90 -29.65 -11.02
N ARG A 458 -26.35 -29.11 -12.11
CA ARG A 458 -24.91 -29.22 -12.42
C ARG A 458 -24.13 -28.06 -11.80
N LEU A 459 -23.13 -28.37 -10.98
CA LEU A 459 -22.21 -27.38 -10.42
C LEU A 459 -21.21 -26.87 -11.46
N TRP A 460 -20.87 -25.59 -11.36
CA TRP A 460 -19.79 -24.94 -12.09
C TRP A 460 -18.98 -24.03 -11.17
N MET A 461 -17.66 -24.18 -11.20
CA MET A 461 -16.68 -23.37 -10.48
C MET A 461 -16.29 -22.18 -11.37
N LEU A 462 -16.69 -20.96 -11.02
CA LEU A 462 -16.43 -19.78 -11.85
C LEU A 462 -15.05 -19.18 -11.54
N GLN A 463 -14.73 -19.05 -10.26
CA GLN A 463 -13.54 -18.36 -9.77
C GLN A 463 -13.08 -18.97 -8.45
N CYS A 464 -11.78 -19.08 -8.25
CA CYS A 464 -11.18 -19.28 -6.92
C CYS A 464 -10.00 -18.32 -6.73
N ARG A 465 -9.77 -17.88 -5.50
CA ARG A 465 -8.60 -17.09 -5.07
C ARG A 465 -8.29 -17.37 -3.60
N SER A 466 -7.10 -16.99 -3.13
CA SER A 466 -6.80 -16.98 -1.70
C SER A 466 -7.80 -16.08 -0.96
N GLY A 467 -8.42 -16.60 0.10
CA GLY A 467 -9.46 -15.89 0.82
C GLY A 467 -8.90 -14.69 1.58
N LYS A 468 -9.42 -13.48 1.31
CA LYS A 468 -9.19 -12.32 2.17
C LYS A 468 -9.82 -12.60 3.55
N ARG A 469 -9.05 -12.36 4.61
CA ARG A 469 -9.35 -12.78 5.99
C ARG A 469 -8.96 -11.68 6.97
N THR A 470 -9.38 -11.81 8.21
CA THR A 470 -9.03 -10.90 9.31
C THR A 470 -7.76 -11.37 10.01
N GLY A 471 -7.18 -10.54 10.88
CA GLY A 471 -6.02 -10.91 11.69
C GLY A 471 -6.22 -12.20 12.48
N LYS A 472 -7.37 -12.29 13.14
CA LYS A 472 -7.81 -13.49 13.87
C LYS A 472 -7.99 -14.70 12.96
N GLY A 473 -8.60 -14.49 11.79
CA GLY A 473 -8.76 -15.52 10.76
C GLY A 473 -7.42 -16.07 10.27
N ALA A 474 -6.48 -15.20 9.89
CA ALA A 474 -5.17 -15.58 9.38
C ALA A 474 -4.39 -16.45 10.37
N VAL A 475 -4.25 -15.99 11.61
CA VAL A 475 -3.48 -16.69 12.65
C VAL A 475 -4.11 -18.04 12.97
N LYS A 476 -5.44 -18.10 13.16
CA LYS A 476 -6.12 -19.37 13.42
C LYS A 476 -5.98 -20.36 12.26
N ILE A 477 -6.20 -19.92 11.02
CA ILE A 477 -6.10 -20.79 9.84
C ILE A 477 -4.67 -21.33 9.67
N ALA A 478 -3.65 -20.50 9.87
CA ALA A 478 -2.25 -20.91 9.80
C ALA A 478 -1.89 -21.94 10.89
N VAL A 479 -2.40 -21.79 12.11
CA VAL A 479 -2.22 -22.75 13.21
C VAL A 479 -2.99 -24.05 12.95
N ASP A 480 -4.26 -23.97 12.56
CA ASP A 480 -5.09 -25.15 12.26
C ASP A 480 -4.53 -25.95 11.08
N MET A 481 -4.12 -25.32 9.97
CA MET A 481 -3.54 -26.02 8.82
C MET A 481 -2.17 -26.65 9.12
N ALA A 482 -1.39 -26.07 10.04
CA ALA A 482 -0.14 -26.67 10.52
C ALA A 482 -0.40 -27.88 11.43
N ASN A 483 -1.41 -27.80 12.31
CA ASN A 483 -1.86 -28.92 13.15
C ASN A 483 -2.48 -30.06 12.33
N GLU A 484 -3.13 -29.74 11.20
CA GLU A 484 -3.64 -30.70 10.22
C GLU A 484 -2.54 -31.35 9.36
N GLY A 485 -1.31 -30.84 9.39
CA GLY A 485 -0.19 -31.31 8.56
C GLY A 485 -0.32 -30.96 7.07
N LEU A 486 -1.20 -30.02 6.71
CA LEU A 486 -1.37 -29.54 5.32
C LEU A 486 -0.21 -28.60 4.92
N VAL A 487 0.22 -27.76 5.85
CA VAL A 487 1.37 -26.86 5.75
C VAL A 487 2.39 -27.18 6.85
N ASP A 488 3.64 -26.80 6.62
CA ASP A 488 4.65 -26.79 7.68
C ASP A 488 4.68 -25.42 8.36
N LYS A 489 5.42 -25.31 9.48
CA LYS A 489 5.52 -24.05 10.23
C LYS A 489 6.11 -22.90 9.42
N HIS A 490 7.04 -23.18 8.50
CA HIS A 490 7.64 -22.15 7.65
C HIS A 490 6.65 -21.58 6.65
N THR A 491 5.83 -22.43 6.02
CA THR A 491 4.71 -21.98 5.18
C THR A 491 3.68 -21.22 6.01
N ALA A 492 3.29 -21.72 7.20
CA ALA A 492 2.32 -21.05 8.08
C ALA A 492 2.74 -19.62 8.45
N ILE A 493 4.03 -19.37 8.73
CA ILE A 493 4.58 -18.02 8.99
C ILE A 493 4.40 -17.09 7.79
N LYS A 494 4.42 -17.61 6.55
CA LYS A 494 4.17 -16.84 5.32
C LYS A 494 2.69 -16.63 4.99
N MET A 495 1.76 -17.34 5.65
CA MET A 495 0.31 -17.18 5.45
C MET A 495 -0.32 -16.01 6.22
N VAL A 496 0.40 -15.46 7.21
CA VAL A 496 -0.06 -14.33 8.02
C VAL A 496 0.73 -13.09 7.60
N GLU A 497 0.14 -12.23 6.79
CA GLU A 497 0.78 -10.96 6.42
C GLU A 497 0.96 -10.05 7.66
N PRO A 498 1.98 -9.18 7.75
CA PRO A 498 2.20 -8.35 8.93
C PRO A 498 1.02 -7.46 9.34
N GLN A 499 0.20 -7.02 8.37
CA GLN A 499 -1.04 -6.26 8.61
C GLN A 499 -2.09 -7.07 9.39
N HIS A 500 -2.11 -8.40 9.26
CA HIS A 500 -2.98 -9.29 10.05
C HIS A 500 -2.59 -9.29 11.54
N VAL A 501 -1.34 -9.01 11.89
CA VAL A 501 -0.91 -8.86 13.29
C VAL A 501 -1.26 -7.47 13.82
N ASP A 502 -1.14 -6.42 13.02
CA ASP A 502 -1.60 -5.07 13.38
C ASP A 502 -3.10 -5.04 13.71
N GLN A 503 -3.92 -5.78 12.96
CA GLN A 503 -5.35 -5.99 13.25
C GLN A 503 -5.63 -6.64 14.60
N LEU A 504 -4.75 -7.53 15.08
CA LEU A 504 -4.85 -8.14 16.41
C LEU A 504 -4.36 -7.21 17.53
N LEU A 505 -3.73 -6.10 17.14
CA LEU A 505 -3.28 -5.01 18.02
C LEU A 505 -4.23 -3.80 17.97
N HIS A 506 -5.29 -3.84 17.15
CA HIS A 506 -6.36 -2.85 17.16
C HIS A 506 -7.18 -2.91 18.47
N PRO A 507 -7.64 -1.75 19.01
CA PRO A 507 -8.41 -1.72 20.25
C PRO A 507 -9.71 -2.52 20.17
N GLN A 508 -10.14 -3.03 21.33
CA GLN A 508 -11.48 -3.62 21.54
C GLN A 508 -12.28 -2.73 22.49
N PHE A 509 -13.58 -2.93 22.63
CA PHE A 509 -14.33 -2.25 23.70
C PHE A 509 -14.03 -2.89 25.06
N GLU A 510 -13.92 -2.05 26.10
CA GLU A 510 -13.51 -2.46 27.45
C GLU A 510 -14.53 -3.38 28.13
N GLU A 511 -15.81 -2.98 28.15
CA GLU A 511 -16.92 -3.85 28.60
C GLU A 511 -18.08 -3.85 27.59
N PRO A 512 -18.24 -4.91 26.79
CA PRO A 512 -19.43 -5.10 25.93
C PRO A 512 -20.76 -5.15 26.70
N SER A 513 -20.72 -5.46 28.00
CA SER A 513 -21.88 -5.38 28.90
C SER A 513 -22.33 -3.95 29.18
N ALA A 514 -21.41 -2.98 29.25
CA ALA A 514 -21.67 -1.65 29.80
C ALA A 514 -22.38 -0.67 28.83
N TYR A 515 -22.42 -0.99 27.53
CA TYR A 515 -23.08 -0.16 26.52
C TYR A 515 -24.36 -0.77 25.93
N LYS A 516 -24.85 -1.91 26.45
CA LYS A 516 -26.08 -2.56 25.92
C LYS A 516 -27.28 -1.63 25.85
N ASP A 517 -27.48 -0.79 26.86
CA ASP A 517 -28.58 0.19 26.90
C ASP A 517 -28.41 1.37 25.91
N LYS A 518 -27.30 1.41 25.16
CA LYS A 518 -26.96 2.42 24.14
C LYS A 518 -26.85 1.83 22.72
N VAL A 519 -27.09 0.52 22.55
CA VAL A 519 -27.20 -0.12 21.23
C VAL A 519 -28.51 0.33 20.60
N VAL A 520 -28.46 0.92 19.40
CA VAL A 520 -29.64 1.45 18.69
C VAL A 520 -30.02 0.64 17.45
N ALA A 521 -29.10 -0.12 16.88
CA ALA A 521 -29.35 -1.07 15.81
C ALA A 521 -28.33 -2.21 15.86
N THR A 522 -28.59 -3.28 15.11
CA THR A 522 -27.63 -4.38 14.91
C THR A 522 -27.64 -4.79 13.45
N GLY A 523 -26.49 -4.69 12.79
CA GLY A 523 -26.27 -5.18 11.42
C GLY A 523 -25.47 -6.48 11.42
N LEU A 524 -24.94 -6.83 10.25
CA LEU A 524 -24.04 -7.96 10.07
C LEU A 524 -22.62 -7.59 10.54
N PRO A 525 -21.90 -8.46 11.28
CA PRO A 525 -20.52 -8.23 11.73
C PRO A 525 -19.52 -8.40 10.56
N ALA A 526 -19.57 -7.45 9.63
CA ALA A 526 -18.91 -7.51 8.33
C ALA A 526 -17.38 -7.55 8.41
N SER A 527 -16.78 -6.79 9.32
CA SER A 527 -15.35 -6.80 9.62
C SER A 527 -15.11 -6.47 11.09
N PRO A 528 -14.41 -7.34 11.85
CA PRO A 528 -14.26 -7.20 13.31
C PRO A 528 -13.42 -5.99 13.72
N GLY A 529 -13.59 -5.58 14.97
CA GLY A 529 -12.90 -4.45 15.58
C GLY A 529 -13.86 -3.53 16.33
N ALA A 530 -13.30 -2.59 17.09
CA ALA A 530 -14.03 -1.52 17.77
C ALA A 530 -13.63 -0.17 17.18
N ALA A 531 -14.56 0.53 16.54
CA ALA A 531 -14.34 1.87 16.00
C ALA A 531 -15.18 2.91 16.73
N VAL A 532 -14.60 4.09 16.94
CA VAL A 532 -15.23 5.21 17.66
C VAL A 532 -14.85 6.52 17.00
N GLY A 533 -15.84 7.27 16.50
CA GLY A 533 -15.60 8.48 15.74
C GLY A 533 -16.85 9.32 15.53
N GLN A 534 -16.70 10.42 14.79
CA GLN A 534 -17.80 11.31 14.40
C GLN A 534 -18.43 10.87 13.07
N ILE A 535 -19.75 10.89 12.94
CA ILE A 535 -20.45 10.48 11.72
C ILE A 535 -20.17 11.45 10.57
N VAL A 536 -19.90 10.91 9.38
CA VAL A 536 -19.86 11.61 8.07
C VAL A 536 -20.57 10.77 7.00
N PHE A 537 -21.15 11.45 5.99
CA PHE A 537 -22.04 10.81 4.99
C PHE A 537 -21.46 10.71 3.57
N SER A 538 -20.29 11.32 3.31
CA SER A 538 -19.57 11.19 2.04
C SER A 538 -18.12 10.75 2.27
N ALA A 539 -17.51 10.20 1.23
CA ALA A 539 -16.10 9.81 1.26
C ALA A 539 -15.14 11.02 1.28
N ASP A 540 -15.51 12.14 0.67
CA ASP A 540 -14.71 13.37 0.66
C ASP A 540 -14.70 14.04 2.04
N ASP A 541 -15.86 14.11 2.72
CA ASP A 541 -15.92 14.56 4.13
C ASP A 541 -15.03 13.70 5.02
N ALA A 542 -14.97 12.38 4.77
CA ALA A 542 -14.12 11.46 5.53
C ALA A 542 -12.62 11.70 5.29
N GLU A 543 -12.17 11.95 4.05
CA GLU A 543 -10.78 12.33 3.78
C GLU A 543 -10.43 13.70 4.41
N GLU A 544 -11.30 14.70 4.32
CA GLU A 544 -11.05 16.04 4.89
C GLU A 544 -10.96 15.98 6.43
N TRP A 545 -11.89 15.31 7.10
CA TRP A 545 -11.92 15.25 8.57
C TRP A 545 -10.77 14.40 9.12
N HIS A 546 -10.35 13.35 8.41
CA HIS A 546 -9.15 12.60 8.75
C HIS A 546 -7.88 13.47 8.61
N ALA A 547 -7.77 14.28 7.56
CA ALA A 547 -6.68 15.26 7.40
C ALA A 547 -6.69 16.35 8.49
N GLN A 548 -7.84 16.62 9.13
CA GLN A 548 -7.97 17.45 10.34
C GLN A 548 -7.65 16.70 11.65
N GLY A 549 -7.22 15.43 11.58
CA GLY A 549 -6.89 14.61 12.76
C GLY A 549 -8.10 14.06 13.52
N LYS A 550 -9.32 14.10 12.95
CA LYS A 550 -10.53 13.57 13.58
C LYS A 550 -10.70 12.08 13.27
N SER A 551 -11.11 11.30 14.27
CA SER A 551 -11.66 9.96 14.04
C SER A 551 -13.08 10.05 13.51
N VAL A 552 -13.37 9.44 12.36
CA VAL A 552 -14.68 9.48 11.71
C VAL A 552 -15.27 8.10 11.43
N ILE A 553 -16.60 8.02 11.39
CA ILE A 553 -17.38 6.85 10.99
C ILE A 553 -18.10 7.18 9.69
N LEU A 554 -17.78 6.46 8.62
CA LEU A 554 -18.44 6.65 7.32
C LEU A 554 -19.76 5.88 7.30
N VAL A 555 -20.87 6.59 7.09
CA VAL A 555 -22.22 6.02 7.02
C VAL A 555 -22.78 6.22 5.62
N ARG A 556 -23.15 5.12 4.94
CA ARG A 556 -23.72 5.13 3.59
C ARG A 556 -24.91 4.18 3.49
N THR A 557 -25.77 4.32 2.48
CA THR A 557 -26.75 3.27 2.15
C THR A 557 -26.03 1.97 1.76
N GLU A 558 -25.05 2.11 0.88
CA GLU A 558 -24.10 1.10 0.40
C GLU A 558 -22.82 1.83 -0.07
N THR A 559 -21.69 1.12 -0.20
CA THR A 559 -20.44 1.72 -0.70
C THR A 559 -20.16 1.30 -2.14
N SER A 560 -19.76 2.24 -2.99
CA SER A 560 -19.25 1.95 -4.33
C SER A 560 -17.70 1.88 -4.35
N PRO A 561 -17.08 1.51 -5.50
CA PRO A 561 -15.64 1.65 -5.69
C PRO A 561 -15.11 3.09 -5.68
N GLU A 562 -15.99 4.10 -5.61
CA GLU A 562 -15.63 5.52 -5.50
C GLU A 562 -15.41 5.94 -4.05
N ASP A 563 -16.15 5.34 -3.09
CA ASP A 563 -16.02 5.62 -1.65
C ASP A 563 -14.67 5.17 -1.05
N VAL A 564 -13.85 4.42 -1.80
CA VAL A 564 -12.59 3.76 -1.39
C VAL A 564 -11.64 4.70 -0.62
N GLY A 565 -11.55 5.97 -1.02
CA GLY A 565 -10.71 6.97 -0.32
C GLY A 565 -11.18 7.24 1.11
N GLY A 566 -12.44 7.65 1.26
CA GLY A 566 -13.06 7.91 2.56
C GLY A 566 -13.21 6.65 3.43
N MET A 567 -13.44 5.47 2.82
CA MET A 567 -13.40 4.19 3.53
C MET A 567 -12.00 3.90 4.11
N HIS A 568 -10.92 4.35 3.47
CA HIS A 568 -9.57 4.24 4.00
C HIS A 568 -9.29 5.29 5.09
N ALA A 569 -9.88 6.48 5.00
CA ALA A 569 -9.77 7.54 6.01
C ALA A 569 -10.55 7.24 7.30
N ALA A 570 -11.73 6.63 7.20
CA ALA A 570 -12.61 6.36 8.34
C ALA A 570 -12.05 5.31 9.32
N ALA A 571 -12.35 5.48 10.61
CA ALA A 571 -12.04 4.51 11.66
C ALA A 571 -12.97 3.28 11.59
N GLY A 572 -14.21 3.48 11.12
CA GLY A 572 -15.18 2.40 10.89
C GLY A 572 -16.23 2.77 9.85
N ILE A 573 -16.91 1.76 9.32
CA ILE A 573 -17.87 1.87 8.19
C ILE A 573 -19.20 1.23 8.58
N LEU A 574 -20.31 1.94 8.36
CA LEU A 574 -21.68 1.45 8.57
C LEU A 574 -22.48 1.53 7.25
N THR A 575 -23.10 0.42 6.83
CA THR A 575 -24.02 0.42 5.68
C THR A 575 -25.41 -0.13 6.00
N ALA A 576 -26.43 0.48 5.39
CA ALA A 576 -27.83 0.05 5.52
C ALA A 576 -28.13 -1.23 4.73
N ARG A 577 -27.44 -1.41 3.59
CA ARG A 577 -27.52 -2.59 2.70
C ARG A 577 -26.20 -3.36 2.63
N GLY A 578 -26.22 -4.51 1.97
CA GLY A 578 -25.05 -5.34 1.68
C GLY A 578 -24.82 -6.48 2.68
N GLY A 579 -24.77 -7.71 2.15
CA GLY A 579 -24.46 -8.94 2.90
C GLY A 579 -22.98 -9.05 3.31
N MET A 580 -22.58 -10.21 3.83
CA MET A 580 -21.21 -10.46 4.29
C MET A 580 -20.18 -10.46 3.14
N THR A 581 -20.62 -10.66 1.89
CA THR A 581 -19.80 -10.56 0.68
C THR A 581 -19.84 -9.18 0.00
N SER A 582 -20.53 -8.19 0.56
CA SER A 582 -20.67 -6.85 -0.04
C SER A 582 -19.35 -6.08 -0.19
N HIS A 583 -19.34 -5.06 -1.05
CA HIS A 583 -18.15 -4.22 -1.31
C HIS A 583 -17.55 -3.66 0.00
N ALA A 584 -18.38 -3.06 0.86
CA ALA A 584 -17.98 -2.55 2.17
C ALA A 584 -17.29 -3.64 3.01
N ALA A 585 -17.93 -4.81 3.13
CA ALA A 585 -17.45 -5.92 3.93
C ALA A 585 -16.11 -6.49 3.43
N VAL A 586 -15.96 -6.68 2.12
CA VAL A 586 -14.74 -7.25 1.49
C VAL A 586 -13.56 -6.27 1.56
N VAL A 587 -13.81 -4.97 1.36
CA VAL A 587 -12.78 -3.93 1.43
C VAL A 587 -12.37 -3.68 2.88
N ALA A 588 -13.32 -3.54 3.81
CA ALA A 588 -13.03 -3.29 5.22
C ALA A 588 -12.23 -4.42 5.87
N ARG A 589 -12.57 -5.69 5.61
CA ARG A 589 -11.76 -6.85 6.05
C ARG A 589 -10.34 -6.82 5.49
N GLY A 590 -10.19 -6.40 4.23
CA GLY A 590 -8.88 -6.26 3.57
C GLY A 590 -7.96 -5.22 4.20
N TRP A 591 -8.51 -4.23 4.91
CA TRP A 591 -7.74 -3.22 5.66
C TRP A 591 -7.85 -3.37 7.18
N GLY A 592 -8.56 -4.38 7.68
CA GLY A 592 -8.76 -4.57 9.12
C GLY A 592 -9.68 -3.58 9.82
N LYS A 593 -10.35 -2.70 9.06
CA LYS A 593 -11.23 -1.68 9.63
C LYS A 593 -12.53 -2.29 10.11
N CYS A 594 -13.05 -1.79 11.22
CA CYS A 594 -14.35 -2.17 11.76
C CYS A 594 -15.45 -1.86 10.74
N CYS A 595 -16.29 -2.84 10.40
CA CYS A 595 -17.44 -2.62 9.54
C CYS A 595 -18.67 -3.40 10.03
N VAL A 596 -19.82 -2.72 9.99
CA VAL A 596 -21.15 -3.27 10.18
C VAL A 596 -21.94 -3.03 8.89
N SER A 597 -22.44 -4.07 8.23
CA SER A 597 -23.17 -3.96 6.95
C SER A 597 -24.61 -4.46 7.06
N GLY A 598 -25.44 -4.15 6.06
CA GLY A 598 -26.81 -4.68 5.98
C GLY A 598 -27.72 -4.30 7.17
N CYS A 599 -27.45 -3.17 7.82
CA CYS A 599 -28.18 -2.73 9.00
C CYS A 599 -29.53 -2.09 8.61
N SER A 600 -30.53 -2.94 8.34
CA SER A 600 -31.83 -2.56 7.74
C SER A 600 -32.66 -1.55 8.54
N ASP A 601 -32.35 -1.36 9.83
CA ASP A 601 -33.06 -0.45 10.73
C ASP A 601 -32.67 1.01 10.52
N ILE A 602 -31.55 1.28 9.83
CA ILE A 602 -31.04 2.62 9.58
C ILE A 602 -31.53 3.19 8.25
N ARG A 603 -31.84 4.48 8.23
CA ARG A 603 -32.14 5.25 7.02
C ARG A 603 -31.19 6.42 6.92
N VAL A 604 -30.42 6.45 5.84
CA VAL A 604 -29.47 7.52 5.53
C VAL A 604 -30.17 8.57 4.68
N ASN A 605 -30.08 9.85 5.05
CA ASN A 605 -30.50 10.96 4.21
C ASN A 605 -29.29 11.83 3.85
N ASP A 606 -28.64 11.51 2.73
CA ASP A 606 -27.46 12.22 2.21
C ASP A 606 -27.73 13.73 1.99
N ALA A 607 -28.96 14.12 1.67
CA ALA A 607 -29.33 15.51 1.37
C ALA A 607 -29.51 16.39 2.63
N GLU A 608 -29.91 15.79 3.76
CA GLU A 608 -30.01 16.47 5.07
C GLU A 608 -28.80 16.19 5.98
N LYS A 609 -27.89 15.30 5.57
CA LYS A 609 -26.77 14.78 6.36
C LYS A 609 -27.20 14.27 7.74
N VAL A 610 -28.19 13.37 7.74
CA VAL A 610 -28.70 12.70 8.95
C VAL A 610 -28.85 11.18 8.78
N LEU A 611 -28.69 10.48 9.90
CA LEU A 611 -28.95 9.06 10.08
C LEU A 611 -30.16 8.89 10.99
N THR A 612 -31.20 8.22 10.51
CA THR A 612 -32.41 7.92 11.31
C THR A 612 -32.46 6.44 11.66
N VAL A 613 -32.62 6.11 12.93
CA VAL A 613 -32.71 4.75 13.47
C VAL A 613 -33.95 4.66 14.36
N GLY A 614 -35.03 4.09 13.83
CA GLY A 614 -36.36 4.20 14.44
C GLY A 614 -36.78 5.67 14.60
N ASP A 615 -37.06 6.09 15.83
CA ASP A 615 -37.39 7.48 16.18
C ASP A 615 -36.15 8.37 16.46
N ILE A 616 -34.94 7.79 16.48
CA ILE A 616 -33.70 8.50 16.81
C ILE A 616 -33.10 9.10 15.54
N VAL A 617 -32.79 10.40 15.57
CA VAL A 617 -32.08 11.11 14.49
C VAL A 617 -30.70 11.54 14.99
N ILE A 618 -29.66 11.13 14.27
CA ILE A 618 -28.25 11.38 14.58
C ILE A 618 -27.63 12.17 13.41
N LYS A 619 -26.91 13.26 13.70
CA LYS A 619 -26.40 14.19 12.69
C LYS A 619 -24.92 13.98 12.38
N GLU A 620 -24.48 14.57 11.26
CA GLU A 620 -23.05 14.72 10.99
C GLU A 620 -22.31 15.38 12.16
N GLY A 621 -21.14 14.85 12.50
CA GLY A 621 -20.34 15.30 13.64
C GLY A 621 -20.71 14.68 14.99
N GLU A 622 -21.84 13.98 15.14
CA GLU A 622 -22.17 13.27 16.37
C GLU A 622 -21.34 11.99 16.54
N TRP A 623 -21.07 11.61 17.80
CA TRP A 623 -20.22 10.47 18.12
C TRP A 623 -20.98 9.14 18.02
N LEU A 624 -20.43 8.20 17.27
CA LEU A 624 -20.91 6.84 17.12
C LEU A 624 -19.78 5.85 17.42
N SER A 625 -20.13 4.73 18.04
CA SER A 625 -19.25 3.58 18.23
C SER A 625 -19.82 2.37 17.49
N LEU A 626 -18.97 1.64 16.78
CA LEU A 626 -19.32 0.42 16.03
C LEU A 626 -18.57 -0.77 16.59
N ASN A 627 -19.28 -1.88 16.85
CA ASN A 627 -18.69 -3.18 17.16
C ASN A 627 -18.82 -4.10 15.95
N GLY A 628 -17.82 -4.09 15.07
CA GLY A 628 -17.79 -4.94 13.88
C GLY A 628 -17.67 -6.43 14.17
N SER A 629 -17.38 -6.81 15.42
CA SER A 629 -17.32 -8.20 15.87
C SER A 629 -18.68 -8.79 16.25
N THR A 630 -19.66 -7.94 16.62
CA THR A 630 -21.03 -8.34 17.00
C THR A 630 -22.11 -7.82 16.05
N GLY A 631 -21.81 -6.77 15.29
CA GLY A 631 -22.78 -6.05 14.46
C GLY A 631 -23.46 -4.86 15.18
N GLU A 632 -23.12 -4.60 16.45
CA GLU A 632 -23.81 -3.58 17.26
C GLU A 632 -23.44 -2.14 16.86
N VAL A 633 -24.46 -1.30 16.68
CA VAL A 633 -24.35 0.14 16.43
C VAL A 633 -24.72 0.89 17.71
N ILE A 634 -23.78 1.66 18.27
CA ILE A 634 -23.83 2.14 19.66
C ILE A 634 -23.70 3.67 19.68
N ILE A 635 -24.62 4.37 20.34
CA ILE A 635 -24.57 5.84 20.45
C ILE A 635 -23.47 6.31 21.41
N GLY A 636 -22.77 7.38 21.02
CA GLY A 636 -21.77 8.06 21.81
C GLY A 636 -20.38 7.43 21.72
N LYS A 637 -19.44 8.01 22.48
CA LYS A 637 -18.05 7.57 22.57
C LYS A 637 -17.90 6.51 23.67
N GLN A 638 -17.73 5.24 23.32
CA GLN A 638 -17.45 4.16 24.30
C GLN A 638 -15.94 4.04 24.59
N PRO A 639 -15.53 3.53 25.76
CA PRO A 639 -14.12 3.30 26.09
C PRO A 639 -13.53 2.11 25.32
N LEU A 640 -12.25 2.23 25.00
CA LEU A 640 -11.47 1.23 24.26
C LEU A 640 -10.35 0.69 25.14
N CYS A 641 -10.15 -0.63 25.10
CA CYS A 641 -9.17 -1.37 25.86
C CYS A 641 -8.06 -1.91 24.92
N PRO A 642 -6.78 -1.90 25.32
CA PRO A 642 -5.71 -2.54 24.55
C PRO A 642 -5.93 -4.07 24.47
N PRO A 643 -5.68 -4.70 23.31
CA PRO A 643 -5.95 -6.12 23.11
C PRO A 643 -4.93 -7.01 23.83
N ALA A 644 -5.39 -8.18 24.28
CA ALA A 644 -4.57 -9.17 24.97
C ALA A 644 -4.06 -10.27 24.02
N LEU A 645 -2.74 -10.40 23.90
CA LEU A 645 -2.09 -11.52 23.21
C LEU A 645 -2.43 -12.84 23.95
N SER A 646 -3.16 -13.76 23.29
CA SER A 646 -3.56 -15.03 23.89
C SER A 646 -3.91 -16.11 22.85
N GLY A 647 -3.78 -17.37 23.23
CA GLY A 647 -4.21 -18.53 22.44
C GLY A 647 -3.38 -18.79 21.18
N ASP A 648 -4.05 -18.97 20.04
CA ASP A 648 -3.42 -19.32 18.75
C ASP A 648 -2.31 -18.34 18.35
N LEU A 649 -2.42 -17.06 18.72
CA LEU A 649 -1.41 -16.02 18.45
C LEU A 649 -0.11 -16.23 19.22
N GLU A 650 -0.16 -16.65 20.48
CA GLU A 650 1.06 -16.96 21.26
C GLU A 650 1.79 -18.17 20.65
N THR A 651 1.01 -19.19 20.27
CA THR A 651 1.54 -20.38 19.58
C THR A 651 2.20 -20.01 18.26
N PHE A 652 1.55 -19.19 17.43
CA PHE A 652 2.08 -18.71 16.15
C PHE A 652 3.35 -17.86 16.33
N MET A 653 3.33 -16.89 17.24
CA MET A 653 4.48 -16.02 17.51
C MET A 653 5.68 -16.80 18.09
N SER A 654 5.44 -17.90 18.81
CA SER A 654 6.52 -18.81 19.23
C SER A 654 7.26 -19.46 18.06
N TRP A 655 6.58 -19.69 16.93
CA TRP A 655 7.19 -20.23 15.71
C TRP A 655 7.98 -19.14 14.97
N ALA A 656 7.47 -17.91 14.93
CA ALA A 656 8.22 -16.76 14.39
C ALA A 656 9.53 -16.52 15.17
N ASP A 657 9.48 -16.56 16.52
CA ASP A 657 10.67 -16.44 17.37
C ASP A 657 11.70 -17.56 17.20
N GLN A 658 11.26 -18.78 16.83
CA GLN A 658 12.15 -19.92 16.57
C GLN A 658 12.92 -19.80 15.24
N VAL A 659 12.47 -18.92 14.33
CA VAL A 659 12.98 -18.84 12.95
C VAL A 659 13.73 -17.53 12.66
N ARG A 660 13.33 -16.42 13.28
CA ARG A 660 13.99 -15.12 13.06
C ARG A 660 15.45 -15.09 13.54
N ARG A 661 16.32 -14.41 12.80
CA ARG A 661 17.73 -14.18 13.21
C ARG A 661 17.94 -12.84 13.95
N LEU A 662 17.14 -11.82 13.63
CA LEU A 662 17.21 -10.52 14.31
C LEU A 662 16.64 -10.62 15.73
N GLU A 663 17.33 -10.04 16.71
CA GLU A 663 16.72 -9.68 17.99
C GLU A 663 15.69 -8.55 17.76
N VAL A 664 14.61 -8.51 18.53
CA VAL A 664 13.61 -7.42 18.47
C VAL A 664 13.56 -6.71 19.81
N MET A 665 13.95 -5.44 19.79
CA MET A 665 13.98 -4.53 20.94
C MET A 665 12.82 -3.53 20.85
N ALA A 666 12.61 -2.76 21.91
CA ALA A 666 11.62 -1.69 21.93
C ALA A 666 12.23 -0.29 22.06
N ASN A 667 11.51 0.68 21.51
CA ASN A 667 11.68 2.11 21.79
C ASN A 667 10.67 2.43 22.91
N ALA A 668 11.13 2.62 24.13
CA ALA A 668 10.29 2.74 25.32
C ALA A 668 10.94 3.66 26.35
N ASP A 669 10.20 4.69 26.75
CA ASP A 669 10.73 5.84 27.51
C ASP A 669 10.18 5.89 28.96
N THR A 670 9.21 5.02 29.29
CA THR A 670 8.60 4.88 30.62
C THR A 670 8.64 3.42 31.12
N PRO A 671 8.48 3.16 32.43
CA PRO A 671 8.35 1.79 32.96
C PRO A 671 7.12 1.03 32.44
N GLU A 672 6.04 1.74 32.09
CA GLU A 672 4.79 1.15 31.60
C GLU A 672 4.91 0.74 30.13
N ASP A 673 5.53 1.58 29.30
CA ASP A 673 5.92 1.22 27.92
C ASP A 673 6.90 0.05 27.89
N ALA A 674 7.86 0.04 28.82
CA ALA A 674 8.85 -1.03 28.94
C ALA A 674 8.19 -2.37 29.30
N LEU A 675 7.25 -2.38 30.26
CA LEU A 675 6.49 -3.58 30.61
C LEU A 675 5.58 -4.03 29.46
N THR A 676 4.90 -3.10 28.79
CA THR A 676 4.04 -3.38 27.62
C THR A 676 4.84 -3.98 26.47
N ALA A 677 6.01 -3.42 26.16
CA ALA A 677 6.94 -3.96 25.17
C ALA A 677 7.42 -5.37 25.53
N ARG A 678 7.76 -5.62 26.79
CA ARG A 678 8.19 -6.93 27.29
C ARG A 678 7.08 -7.97 27.15
N ASN A 679 5.84 -7.60 27.48
CA ASN A 679 4.65 -8.45 27.29
C ASN A 679 4.41 -8.77 25.79
N ASN A 680 4.70 -7.81 24.90
CA ASN A 680 4.65 -8.01 23.45
C ASN A 680 5.88 -8.78 22.88
N GLY A 681 6.78 -9.27 23.74
CA GLY A 681 7.91 -10.12 23.39
C GLY A 681 9.20 -9.37 23.02
N ALA A 682 9.36 -8.11 23.44
CA ALA A 682 10.61 -7.38 23.27
C ALA A 682 11.74 -8.00 24.11
N GLN A 683 12.93 -8.09 23.53
CA GLN A 683 14.12 -8.69 24.15
C GLN A 683 15.00 -7.68 24.88
N GLY A 684 14.49 -6.46 25.10
CA GLY A 684 15.18 -5.33 25.69
C GLY A 684 14.68 -4.00 25.11
N ILE A 685 15.33 -2.90 25.50
CA ILE A 685 15.07 -1.56 24.97
C ILE A 685 16.26 -1.15 24.11
N GLY A 686 16.02 -0.84 22.83
CA GLY A 686 17.04 -0.34 21.89
C GLY A 686 17.08 1.19 21.79
N LEU A 687 16.08 1.87 22.35
CA LEU A 687 16.05 3.32 22.54
C LEU A 687 15.14 3.70 23.72
N CYS A 688 15.73 4.20 24.80
CA CYS A 688 15.07 5.03 25.81
C CYS A 688 15.51 6.48 25.60
N ARG A 689 14.57 7.37 25.26
CA ARG A 689 14.77 8.81 25.10
C ARG A 689 14.71 9.53 26.44
N THR A 690 15.77 10.25 26.80
CA THR A 690 15.82 10.93 28.10
C THR A 690 15.09 12.26 28.13
N GLU A 691 14.84 12.85 26.97
CA GLU A 691 14.02 14.04 26.74
C GLU A 691 12.56 13.87 27.20
N HIS A 692 11.90 12.77 26.82
CA HIS A 692 10.51 12.48 27.18
C HIS A 692 10.31 12.37 28.70
N MET A 693 11.32 11.88 29.42
CA MET A 693 11.32 11.80 30.89
C MET A 693 11.20 13.19 31.54
N PHE A 694 11.65 14.26 30.89
CA PHE A 694 11.51 15.63 31.41
C PHE A 694 10.13 16.24 31.14
N PHE A 695 9.45 15.86 30.05
CA PHE A 695 8.10 16.34 29.73
C PHE A 695 7.00 15.70 30.60
N ALA A 696 7.30 14.61 31.32
CA ALA A 696 6.35 13.87 32.15
C ALA A 696 5.68 14.67 33.28
N SER A 697 6.21 15.83 33.70
CA SER A 697 5.49 16.75 34.60
C SER A 697 5.98 18.19 34.52
N ASN A 698 5.08 19.14 34.82
CA ASN A 698 5.40 20.57 34.85
C ASN A 698 6.56 20.93 35.82
N GLU A 699 6.77 20.15 36.88
CA GLU A 699 7.89 20.35 37.80
C GLU A 699 9.25 19.99 37.18
N ARG A 700 9.27 18.92 36.37
CA ARG A 700 10.45 18.49 35.62
C ARG A 700 10.79 19.46 34.49
N ILE A 701 9.78 19.92 33.74
CA ILE A 701 9.91 21.00 32.74
C ILE A 701 10.48 22.27 33.40
N LYS A 702 9.95 22.69 34.55
CA LYS A 702 10.47 23.83 35.34
C LYS A 702 11.93 23.67 35.76
N ALA A 703 12.35 22.46 36.14
CA ALA A 703 13.76 22.19 36.47
C ALA A 703 14.68 22.26 35.23
N VAL A 704 14.22 21.77 34.07
CA VAL A 704 14.95 21.91 32.79
C VAL A 704 15.01 23.38 32.34
N ARG A 705 13.92 24.15 32.42
CA ARG A 705 13.91 25.59 32.12
C ARG A 705 14.91 26.37 32.99
N LYS A 706 15.00 26.07 34.29
CA LYS A 706 16.03 26.63 35.19
C LYS A 706 17.44 26.30 34.73
N MET A 707 17.70 25.07 34.31
CA MET A 707 19.01 24.63 33.76
C MET A 707 19.35 25.36 32.45
N ILE A 708 18.36 25.60 31.58
CA ILE A 708 18.54 26.32 30.31
C ILE A 708 18.81 27.81 30.54
N MET A 709 18.07 28.45 31.45
CA MET A 709 18.22 29.86 31.77
C MET A 709 19.50 30.15 32.59
N ALA A 710 20.02 29.17 33.34
CA ALA A 710 21.23 29.28 34.14
C ALA A 710 22.45 29.80 33.35
N VAL A 711 22.94 30.97 33.76
CA VAL A 711 24.07 31.68 33.17
C VAL A 711 25.39 31.08 33.67
N THR A 712 25.52 30.86 34.99
CA THR A 712 26.75 30.34 35.59
C THR A 712 26.75 28.80 35.68
N PRO A 713 27.93 28.14 35.70
CA PRO A 713 28.02 26.69 35.90
C PRO A 713 27.42 26.23 37.25
N GLU A 714 27.52 27.05 38.29
CA GLU A 714 26.99 26.75 39.63
C GLU A 714 25.45 26.76 39.63
N GLN A 715 24.84 27.75 38.96
CA GLN A 715 23.39 27.78 38.74
C GLN A 715 22.91 26.55 37.95
N ARG A 716 23.62 26.19 36.87
CA ARG A 716 23.27 25.05 36.04
C ARG A 716 23.40 23.74 36.79
N LYS A 717 24.46 23.59 37.58
CA LYS A 717 24.67 22.43 38.46
C LYS A 717 23.57 22.33 39.51
N ALA A 718 23.19 23.42 40.18
CA ALA A 718 22.09 23.41 41.14
C ALA A 718 20.74 23.00 40.50
N ALA A 719 20.50 23.34 39.23
CA ALA A 719 19.34 22.86 38.48
C ALA A 719 19.47 21.37 38.07
N LEU A 720 20.66 20.90 37.72
CA LEU A 720 20.95 19.50 37.41
C LEU A 720 20.82 18.57 38.64
N ASP A 721 21.23 19.05 39.82
CA ASP A 721 21.06 18.34 41.09
C ASP A 721 19.57 18.15 41.45
N LEU A 722 18.65 18.97 40.90
CA LEU A 722 17.19 18.77 40.97
C LEU A 722 16.66 17.74 39.94
N LEU A 723 17.36 17.54 38.83
CA LEU A 723 16.97 16.58 37.77
C LEU A 723 17.46 15.15 38.06
N LEU A 724 18.60 15.02 38.75
CA LEU A 724 19.21 13.74 39.12
C LEU A 724 18.26 12.77 39.85
N PRO A 725 17.43 13.18 40.83
CA PRO A 725 16.50 12.26 41.51
C PRO A 725 15.39 11.74 40.60
N TYR A 726 14.86 12.57 39.69
CA TYR A 726 13.82 12.18 38.74
C TYR A 726 14.35 11.15 37.73
N GLN A 727 15.44 11.49 37.02
CA GLN A 727 16.10 10.58 36.07
C GLN A 727 16.45 9.24 36.74
N ARG A 728 17.02 9.26 37.95
CA ARG A 728 17.35 8.01 38.69
C ARG A 728 16.09 7.20 39.01
N SER A 729 15.03 7.83 39.53
CA SER A 729 13.78 7.14 39.87
C SER A 729 13.14 6.44 38.67
N ASP A 730 13.15 7.10 37.52
CA ASP A 730 12.57 6.54 36.28
C ASP A 730 13.42 5.37 35.77
N PHE A 731 14.75 5.49 35.75
CA PHE A 731 15.66 4.40 35.37
C PHE A 731 15.54 3.20 36.32
N GLU A 732 15.35 3.41 37.63
CA GLU A 732 15.07 2.32 38.57
C GLU A 732 13.75 1.60 38.22
N GLY A 733 12.74 2.32 37.73
CA GLY A 733 11.50 1.72 37.19
C GLY A 733 11.72 0.94 35.88
N ILE A 734 12.43 1.52 34.91
CA ILE A 734 12.70 0.90 33.61
C ILE A 734 13.58 -0.35 33.74
N PHE A 735 14.65 -0.31 34.55
CA PHE A 735 15.49 -1.47 34.82
C PHE A 735 14.73 -2.58 35.56
N ARG A 736 13.78 -2.24 36.43
CA ARG A 736 12.89 -3.22 37.08
C ARG A 736 11.95 -3.89 36.07
N ALA A 737 11.36 -3.12 35.14
CA ALA A 737 10.52 -3.65 34.07
C ALA A 737 11.31 -4.57 33.11
N MET A 738 12.57 -4.23 32.82
CA MET A 738 13.46 -4.98 31.91
C MET A 738 14.48 -5.90 32.61
N ASP A 739 14.16 -6.41 33.81
CA ASP A 739 15.03 -7.36 34.55
C ASP A 739 15.56 -8.50 33.66
N GLY A 740 16.89 -8.59 33.54
CA GLY A 740 17.62 -9.58 32.77
C GLY A 740 17.96 -9.21 31.32
N LEU A 741 17.41 -8.11 30.79
CA LEU A 741 17.47 -7.68 29.40
C LEU A 741 18.33 -6.40 29.22
N PRO A 742 18.91 -6.15 28.03
CA PRO A 742 19.61 -4.90 27.73
C PRO A 742 18.67 -3.69 27.68
N VAL A 743 19.17 -2.54 28.14
CA VAL A 743 18.47 -1.25 28.07
C VAL A 743 19.41 -0.18 27.52
N THR A 744 19.18 0.23 26.27
CA THR A 744 19.96 1.24 25.56
C THR A 744 19.36 2.64 25.77
N ILE A 745 20.07 3.49 26.50
CA ILE A 745 19.62 4.82 26.93
C ILE A 745 20.32 5.89 26.09
N ARG A 746 19.54 6.76 25.43
CA ARG A 746 20.05 7.90 24.65
C ARG A 746 20.20 9.12 25.55
N LEU A 747 21.38 9.72 25.56
CA LEU A 747 21.62 11.01 26.23
C LEU A 747 20.77 12.12 25.59
N LEU A 748 20.63 13.24 26.29
CA LEU A 748 19.77 14.36 25.87
C LEU A 748 20.08 14.80 24.43
N ASP A 749 19.09 14.68 23.56
CA ASP A 749 19.19 14.99 22.13
C ASP A 749 18.58 16.33 21.68
N PRO A 750 17.37 16.76 22.09
CA PRO A 750 16.73 17.94 21.49
C PRO A 750 17.42 19.27 21.80
N PRO A 751 17.27 20.29 20.93
CA PRO A 751 17.73 21.65 21.15
C PRO A 751 16.97 22.29 22.31
N LEU A 752 17.63 23.21 23.03
CA LEU A 752 17.10 23.74 24.29
C LEU A 752 15.82 24.58 24.15
N HIS A 753 15.48 25.07 22.95
CA HIS A 753 14.25 25.84 22.76
C HIS A 753 12.96 25.00 22.81
N GLU A 754 13.03 23.68 22.58
CA GLU A 754 11.86 22.76 22.69
C GLU A 754 11.33 22.62 24.14
N PHE A 755 12.05 23.12 25.15
CA PHE A 755 11.62 23.13 26.56
C PHE A 755 11.09 24.50 27.04
N LEU A 756 11.13 25.53 26.19
CA LEU A 756 10.59 26.86 26.52
C LEU A 756 9.04 26.83 26.47
N PRO A 757 8.34 27.78 27.12
CA PRO A 757 6.91 27.96 26.89
C PRO A 757 6.61 28.31 25.43
N GLU A 758 5.47 27.84 24.92
CA GLU A 758 4.88 28.29 23.65
C GLU A 758 3.92 29.47 23.91
N GLY A 759 3.81 30.40 22.96
CA GLY A 759 2.86 31.52 23.04
C GLY A 759 3.41 32.84 22.50
N ASP A 760 2.74 33.94 22.84
CA ASP A 760 3.28 35.29 22.58
C ASP A 760 4.54 35.53 23.41
N LEU A 761 5.52 36.22 22.83
CA LEU A 761 6.86 36.37 23.42
C LEU A 761 6.84 37.07 24.79
N GLU A 762 5.88 37.98 25.02
CA GLU A 762 5.61 38.60 26.33
C GLU A 762 5.16 37.58 27.40
N GLN A 763 4.33 36.60 27.02
CA GLN A 763 3.85 35.54 27.91
C GLN A 763 4.98 34.58 28.27
N ILE A 764 5.77 34.17 27.28
CA ILE A 764 6.96 33.31 27.44
C ILE A 764 7.95 33.95 28.42
N VAL A 765 8.24 35.24 28.25
CA VAL A 765 9.14 36.00 29.12
C VAL A 765 8.58 36.12 30.54
N SER A 766 7.28 36.41 30.69
CA SER A 766 6.63 36.51 32.01
C SER A 766 6.65 35.18 32.78
N GLU A 767 6.33 34.08 32.11
CA GLU A 767 6.35 32.73 32.70
C GLU A 767 7.76 32.36 33.16
N LEU A 768 8.77 32.46 32.28
CA LEU A 768 10.16 32.15 32.61
C LEU A 768 10.73 33.06 33.71
N THR A 769 10.39 34.34 33.72
CA THR A 769 10.73 35.29 34.79
C THR A 769 10.18 34.81 36.13
N SER A 770 8.91 34.41 36.16
CA SER A 770 8.26 33.88 37.38
C SER A 770 8.84 32.53 37.86
N GLU A 771 9.26 31.66 36.92
CA GLU A 771 9.78 30.33 37.24
C GLU A 771 11.23 30.35 37.71
N THR A 772 12.05 31.25 37.15
CA THR A 772 13.51 31.27 37.35
C THR A 772 13.99 32.38 38.28
N GLY A 773 13.24 33.47 38.44
CA GLY A 773 13.65 34.64 39.22
C GLY A 773 14.71 35.52 38.56
N MET A 774 14.94 35.35 37.25
CA MET A 774 15.80 36.22 36.44
C MET A 774 15.06 37.48 35.99
N THR A 775 15.76 38.46 35.41
CA THR A 775 15.12 39.67 34.84
C THR A 775 14.63 39.45 33.41
N GLU A 776 13.62 40.21 32.99
CA GLU A 776 13.00 40.11 31.66
C GLU A 776 14.04 40.29 30.53
N ASP A 777 14.97 41.24 30.67
CA ASP A 777 16.09 41.48 29.73
C ASP A 777 17.02 40.26 29.60
N GLU A 778 17.31 39.57 30.71
CA GLU A 778 18.15 38.36 30.70
C GLU A 778 17.42 37.20 30.02
N VAL A 779 16.13 37.03 30.29
CA VAL A 779 15.29 35.99 29.66
C VAL A 779 15.16 36.24 28.15
N LEU A 780 14.85 37.47 27.74
CA LEU A 780 14.82 37.90 26.32
C LEU A 780 16.16 37.58 25.64
N SER A 781 17.27 38.06 26.21
CA SER A 781 18.59 37.84 25.64
C SER A 781 19.06 36.38 25.73
N ARG A 782 18.40 35.53 26.52
CA ARG A 782 18.64 34.07 26.54
C ARG A 782 17.84 33.36 25.46
N ILE A 783 16.57 33.72 25.26
CA ILE A 783 15.72 33.22 24.16
C ILE A 783 16.37 33.53 22.82
N GLU A 784 16.77 34.79 22.57
CA GLU A 784 17.45 35.20 21.33
C GLU A 784 18.74 34.39 21.02
N LYS A 785 19.46 33.92 22.05
CA LYS A 785 20.67 33.10 21.91
C LYS A 785 20.40 31.60 21.73
N LEU A 786 19.15 31.16 21.95
CA LEU A 786 18.71 29.78 21.81
C LEU A 786 17.79 29.58 20.59
N SER A 787 17.26 30.65 20.01
CA SER A 787 16.59 30.66 18.71
C SER A 787 17.55 30.25 17.59
N GLU A 788 17.20 29.20 16.85
CA GLU A 788 17.99 28.69 15.72
C GLU A 788 17.17 28.72 14.42
N VAL A 789 17.83 28.99 13.29
CA VAL A 789 17.16 29.02 11.97
C VAL A 789 16.79 27.61 11.48
N ASN A 790 17.53 26.57 11.91
CA ASN A 790 17.29 25.17 11.55
C ASN A 790 17.52 24.25 12.78
N PRO A 791 16.57 24.19 13.74
CA PRO A 791 16.68 23.40 14.98
C PRO A 791 17.22 21.97 14.82
N MET A 792 16.74 21.26 13.81
CA MET A 792 17.11 19.87 13.51
C MET A 792 18.63 19.67 13.28
N LEU A 793 19.33 20.70 12.80
CA LEU A 793 20.77 20.67 12.51
C LEU A 793 21.61 21.51 13.49
N GLY A 794 20.99 22.03 14.56
CA GLY A 794 21.54 23.06 15.45
C GLY A 794 22.35 22.59 16.65
N PHE A 795 22.26 23.33 17.75
CA PHE A 795 23.03 23.15 18.98
C PHE A 795 22.38 22.11 19.93
N ARG A 796 22.38 20.87 19.47
CA ARG A 796 21.69 19.72 20.10
C ARG A 796 22.60 18.48 20.20
N GLY A 797 22.11 17.40 20.80
CA GLY A 797 22.82 16.11 20.89
C GLY A 797 24.22 16.17 21.51
N CYS A 798 25.19 15.43 20.98
CA CYS A 798 26.57 15.43 21.52
C CYS A 798 27.22 16.81 21.59
N ARG A 799 26.83 17.76 20.73
CA ARG A 799 27.40 19.12 20.68
C ARG A 799 27.06 19.89 21.94
N LEU A 800 25.82 19.74 22.41
CA LEU A 800 25.33 20.27 23.68
C LEU A 800 26.05 19.59 24.86
N GLY A 801 26.16 18.26 24.84
CA GLY A 801 26.85 17.47 25.88
C GLY A 801 28.37 17.69 25.97
N ILE A 802 29.03 18.08 24.88
CA ILE A 802 30.45 18.47 24.86
C ILE A 802 30.63 19.90 25.41
N SER A 803 29.69 20.81 25.09
CA SER A 803 29.77 22.22 25.49
C SER A 803 29.36 22.46 26.95
N TYR A 804 28.47 21.61 27.48
CA TYR A 804 28.07 21.56 28.89
C TYR A 804 28.23 20.12 29.43
N PRO A 805 29.48 19.67 29.71
CA PRO A 805 29.76 18.32 30.22
C PRO A 805 28.91 17.91 31.42
N GLU A 806 28.56 18.86 32.29
CA GLU A 806 27.72 18.67 33.47
C GLU A 806 26.36 18.01 33.17
N LEU A 807 25.79 18.23 31.98
CA LEU A 807 24.59 17.54 31.51
C LEU A 807 24.81 16.02 31.42
N THR A 808 25.92 15.64 30.78
CA THR A 808 26.29 14.24 30.55
C THR A 808 26.77 13.58 31.85
N GLU A 809 27.44 14.34 32.73
CA GLU A 809 27.78 13.85 34.07
C GLU A 809 26.54 13.51 34.90
N MET A 810 25.52 14.38 34.90
CA MET A 810 24.26 14.17 35.61
C MET A 810 23.53 12.91 35.09
N GLN A 811 23.36 12.79 33.78
CA GLN A 811 22.68 11.62 33.19
C GLN A 811 23.46 10.32 33.42
N ALA A 812 24.78 10.31 33.24
CA ALA A 812 25.60 9.13 33.54
C ALA A 812 25.52 8.75 35.02
N CYS A 813 25.53 9.73 35.93
CA CYS A 813 25.37 9.52 37.36
C CYS A 813 24.00 8.89 37.69
N ALA A 814 22.91 9.40 37.11
CA ALA A 814 21.57 8.86 37.27
C ALA A 814 21.48 7.39 36.82
N ILE A 815 22.00 7.09 35.62
CA ILE A 815 22.01 5.73 35.02
C ILE A 815 22.78 4.74 35.92
N PHE A 816 24.00 5.09 36.33
CA PHE A 816 24.83 4.18 37.13
C PHE A 816 24.30 4.02 38.56
N GLN A 817 23.81 5.08 39.21
CA GLN A 817 23.18 4.96 40.53
C GLN A 817 21.93 4.06 40.46
N ALA A 818 21.03 4.29 39.49
CA ALA A 818 19.83 3.46 39.31
C ALA A 818 20.17 1.99 39.05
N GLY A 819 21.14 1.71 38.18
CA GLY A 819 21.58 0.35 37.87
C GLY A 819 22.15 -0.38 39.09
N LEU A 820 22.88 0.33 39.96
CA LEU A 820 23.40 -0.23 41.21
C LEU A 820 22.32 -0.37 42.29
N SER A 821 21.39 0.58 42.42
CA SER A 821 20.19 0.46 43.28
C SER A 821 19.42 -0.82 42.97
N MET A 822 19.16 -1.08 41.69
CA MET A 822 18.39 -2.25 41.24
C MET A 822 19.20 -3.55 41.32
N SER A 823 20.51 -3.52 40.99
CA SER A 823 21.41 -4.67 41.19
C SER A 823 21.49 -5.10 42.65
N ASN A 824 21.52 -4.15 43.59
CA ASN A 824 21.46 -4.42 45.03
C ASN A 824 20.09 -4.97 45.50
N GLN A 825 19.03 -4.83 44.69
CA GLN A 825 17.72 -5.46 44.91
C GLN A 825 17.59 -6.83 44.19
N GLY A 826 18.66 -7.31 43.54
CA GLY A 826 18.71 -8.60 42.83
C GLY A 826 18.30 -8.53 41.35
N VAL A 827 17.97 -7.35 40.82
CA VAL A 827 17.61 -7.15 39.41
C VAL A 827 18.87 -7.22 38.54
N LYS A 828 18.85 -8.01 37.46
CA LYS A 828 19.99 -8.14 36.54
C LYS A 828 19.96 -7.02 35.51
N VAL A 829 20.62 -5.91 35.82
CA VAL A 829 20.71 -4.71 34.98
C VAL A 829 21.83 -4.80 33.93
N LEU A 830 21.53 -4.44 32.69
CA LEU A 830 22.48 -4.40 31.56
C LEU A 830 22.33 -3.08 30.77
N PRO A 831 22.90 -1.96 31.26
CA PRO A 831 22.73 -0.66 30.63
C PRO A 831 23.72 -0.43 29.49
N GLU A 832 23.24 0.16 28.41
CA GLU A 832 24.03 0.55 27.26
C GLU A 832 23.82 2.05 27.01
N ILE A 833 24.88 2.86 27.04
CA ILE A 833 24.78 4.32 26.96
C ILE A 833 25.11 4.77 25.54
N MET A 834 24.15 5.46 24.92
CA MET A 834 24.19 5.87 23.51
C MET A 834 24.31 7.39 23.38
N VAL A 835 25.35 7.83 22.67
CA VAL A 835 25.57 9.25 22.35
C VAL A 835 24.85 9.62 21.04
N PRO A 836 23.96 10.64 21.03
CA PRO A 836 23.28 11.12 19.81
C PRO A 836 24.12 12.12 19.01
N LEU A 837 23.76 12.28 17.74
CA LEU A 837 24.20 13.30 16.77
C LEU A 837 25.72 13.39 16.52
N VAL A 838 26.43 12.28 16.69
CA VAL A 838 27.88 12.17 16.44
C VAL A 838 28.19 12.29 14.95
N GLY A 839 29.14 13.15 14.56
CA GLY A 839 29.66 13.26 13.19
C GLY A 839 31.11 12.81 13.04
N THR A 840 31.85 12.67 14.14
CA THR A 840 33.29 12.41 14.21
C THR A 840 33.62 11.43 15.37
N PRO A 841 34.72 10.65 15.28
CA PRO A 841 35.17 9.83 16.39
C PRO A 841 35.66 10.67 17.59
N GLN A 842 36.06 11.93 17.38
CA GLN A 842 36.51 12.83 18.45
C GLN A 842 35.35 13.28 19.35
N GLU A 843 34.17 13.59 18.78
CA GLU A 843 32.95 13.90 19.55
C GLU A 843 32.55 12.72 20.43
N LEU A 844 32.57 11.50 19.88
CA LEU A 844 32.28 10.29 20.65
C LEU A 844 33.33 10.04 21.74
N GLY A 845 34.62 10.13 21.41
CA GLY A 845 35.72 9.91 22.35
C GLY A 845 35.68 10.86 23.56
N HIS A 846 35.26 12.11 23.36
CA HIS A 846 35.02 13.06 24.47
C HIS A 846 33.95 12.55 25.44
N GLN A 847 32.77 12.22 24.92
CA GLN A 847 31.64 11.76 25.74
C GLN A 847 31.93 10.41 26.40
N VAL A 848 32.56 9.47 25.67
CA VAL A 848 32.98 8.17 26.21
C VAL A 848 33.98 8.33 27.35
N SER A 849 34.98 9.21 27.21
CA SER A 849 35.95 9.50 28.28
C SER A 849 35.28 10.04 29.54
N LEU A 850 34.37 11.02 29.38
CA LEU A 850 33.59 11.63 30.46
C LEU A 850 32.73 10.59 31.20
N ILE A 851 31.94 9.80 30.46
CA ILE A 851 31.02 8.81 31.01
C ILE A 851 31.78 7.68 31.73
N ARG A 852 32.91 7.21 31.16
CA ARG A 852 33.78 6.21 31.83
C ARG A 852 34.49 6.78 33.07
N SER A 853 34.66 8.10 33.18
CA SER A 853 35.16 8.76 34.40
C SER A 853 34.10 8.74 35.51
N ILE A 854 32.87 9.15 35.20
CA ILE A 854 31.73 9.15 36.14
C ILE A 854 31.38 7.72 36.59
N ALA A 855 31.41 6.74 35.69
CA ALA A 855 31.23 5.33 36.03
C ALA A 855 32.19 4.87 37.15
N LYS A 856 33.49 5.15 37.00
CA LYS A 856 34.52 4.80 38.00
C LYS A 856 34.28 5.49 39.34
N LYS A 857 33.83 6.74 39.32
CA LYS A 857 33.50 7.51 40.52
C LYS A 857 32.31 6.87 41.26
N VAL A 858 31.19 6.66 40.59
CA VAL A 858 29.98 6.07 41.19
C VAL A 858 30.24 4.64 41.70
N PHE A 859 30.98 3.80 40.95
CA PHE A 859 31.37 2.47 41.43
C PHE A 859 32.26 2.51 42.68
N SER A 860 33.12 3.53 42.81
CA SER A 860 33.96 3.73 44.00
C SER A 860 33.15 4.24 45.20
N GLU A 861 32.18 5.11 44.96
CA GLU A 861 31.29 5.69 46.00
C GLU A 861 30.27 4.68 46.53
N MET A 862 29.76 3.78 45.67
CA MET A 862 28.78 2.76 46.05
C MET A 862 29.40 1.38 46.37
N GLY A 863 30.71 1.20 46.21
CA GLY A 863 31.44 -0.04 46.55
C GLY A 863 31.14 -1.25 45.65
N SER A 864 30.42 -1.06 44.55
CA SER A 864 29.93 -2.10 43.64
C SER A 864 30.18 -1.70 42.18
N SER A 865 30.46 -2.68 41.32
CA SER A 865 30.70 -2.48 39.89
C SER A 865 29.59 -3.10 39.04
N LEU A 866 29.29 -2.45 37.90
CA LEU A 866 28.30 -2.90 36.92
C LEU A 866 28.97 -3.08 35.56
N SER A 867 28.56 -4.09 34.80
CA SER A 867 28.91 -4.19 33.38
C SER A 867 27.98 -3.29 32.57
N TYR A 868 28.53 -2.45 31.71
CA TYR A 868 27.80 -1.53 30.83
C TYR A 868 28.52 -1.44 29.48
N LYS A 869 27.82 -0.94 28.46
CA LYS A 869 28.42 -0.64 27.15
C LYS A 869 28.36 0.83 26.79
N MET A 870 29.29 1.25 25.94
CA MET A 870 29.29 2.57 25.30
C MET A 870 29.04 2.46 23.80
N GLY A 871 28.16 3.28 23.25
CA GLY A 871 27.88 3.28 21.81
C GLY A 871 27.39 4.63 21.31
N THR A 872 27.03 4.66 20.04
CA THR A 872 26.63 5.88 19.34
C THR A 872 25.41 5.62 18.47
N MET A 873 24.60 6.64 18.29
CA MET A 873 23.66 6.68 17.19
C MET A 873 24.43 6.99 15.90
N ILE A 874 24.04 6.33 14.79
CA ILE A 874 24.55 6.59 13.44
C ILE A 874 23.40 7.22 12.65
N GLU A 875 23.34 8.55 12.70
CA GLU A 875 22.27 9.35 12.08
C GLU A 875 22.78 10.50 11.21
N ILE A 876 24.05 10.91 11.36
CA ILE A 876 24.70 11.83 10.41
C ILE A 876 25.33 11.01 9.27
N PRO A 877 25.10 11.34 7.99
CA PRO A 877 25.74 10.66 6.85
C PRO A 877 27.27 10.60 6.94
N ARG A 878 27.91 11.63 7.53
CA ARG A 878 29.36 11.63 7.82
C ARG A 878 29.79 10.49 8.75
N ALA A 879 28.98 10.14 9.76
CA ALA A 879 29.30 9.05 10.69
C ALA A 879 29.29 7.70 9.98
N ALA A 880 28.36 7.48 9.04
CA ALA A 880 28.36 6.30 8.19
C ALA A 880 29.62 6.20 7.30
N LEU A 881 30.12 7.34 6.80
CA LEU A 881 31.32 7.41 5.97
C LEU A 881 32.63 7.16 6.74
N VAL A 882 32.73 7.51 8.04
CA VAL A 882 33.92 7.26 8.88
C VAL A 882 33.69 6.22 9.99
N ALA A 883 32.74 5.31 9.76
CA ALA A 883 32.31 4.31 10.74
C ALA A 883 33.44 3.40 11.27
N ASP A 884 34.50 3.16 10.49
CA ASP A 884 35.69 2.41 10.90
C ASP A 884 36.57 3.17 11.91
N GLU A 885 36.50 4.50 11.97
CA GLU A 885 37.10 5.28 13.05
C GLU A 885 36.21 5.30 14.29
N ILE A 886 34.90 5.48 14.11
CA ILE A 886 33.94 5.58 15.21
C ILE A 886 33.80 4.24 15.97
N ALA A 887 33.84 3.11 15.27
CA ALA A 887 33.79 1.76 15.87
C ALA A 887 35.01 1.39 16.73
N LYS A 888 36.07 2.21 16.75
CA LYS A 888 37.19 2.04 17.69
C LYS A 888 36.75 2.41 19.11
N GLU A 889 35.99 3.49 19.26
CA GLU A 889 35.45 3.95 20.55
C GLU A 889 34.09 3.33 20.89
N ALA A 890 33.23 3.11 19.89
CA ALA A 890 31.91 2.50 20.06
C ALA A 890 31.97 0.97 20.20
N GLU A 891 31.22 0.41 21.15
CA GLU A 891 31.00 -1.03 21.33
C GLU A 891 29.69 -1.51 20.65
N PHE A 892 28.78 -0.57 20.34
CA PHE A 892 27.60 -0.78 19.50
C PHE A 892 27.24 0.47 18.68
N PHE A 893 26.53 0.25 17.57
CA PHE A 893 25.85 1.27 16.77
C PHE A 893 24.34 1.05 16.81
N SER A 894 23.55 2.13 16.88
CA SER A 894 22.13 2.11 16.51
C SER A 894 21.90 3.12 15.40
N PHE A 895 21.28 2.74 14.27
CA PHE A 895 20.93 3.70 13.23
C PHE A 895 19.73 4.56 13.68
N GLY A 896 19.92 5.88 13.71
CA GLY A 896 18.84 6.85 13.84
C GLY A 896 18.29 7.16 12.45
N THR A 897 17.46 6.26 11.91
CA THR A 897 17.10 6.31 10.49
C THR A 897 16.26 7.51 10.09
N ASN A 898 15.53 8.12 11.02
CA ASN A 898 14.67 9.27 10.75
C ASN A 898 15.54 10.46 10.32
N ASP A 899 16.44 10.90 11.20
CA ASP A 899 17.44 11.93 10.95
C ASP A 899 18.42 11.57 9.82
N LEU A 900 18.78 10.29 9.67
CA LEU A 900 19.60 9.84 8.54
C LEU A 900 18.88 10.02 7.19
N THR A 901 17.58 9.70 7.09
CA THR A 901 16.78 10.01 5.91
C THR A 901 16.73 11.52 5.69
N GLN A 902 16.42 12.31 6.73
CA GLN A 902 16.33 13.78 6.63
C GLN A 902 17.63 14.39 6.07
N MET A 903 18.79 14.00 6.59
CA MET A 903 20.09 14.50 6.12
C MET A 903 20.54 13.93 4.77
N THR A 904 20.04 12.75 4.36
CA THR A 904 20.39 12.14 3.07
C THR A 904 19.56 12.70 1.92
N PHE A 905 18.27 12.96 2.13
CA PHE A 905 17.39 13.60 1.15
C PHE A 905 17.46 15.14 1.19
N GLY A 906 17.90 15.73 2.31
CA GLY A 906 17.80 17.16 2.56
C GLY A 906 16.38 17.60 2.90
N TYR A 907 15.59 16.72 3.53
CA TYR A 907 14.16 16.95 3.84
C TYR A 907 13.98 17.24 5.33
N SER A 908 13.30 18.35 5.65
CA SER A 908 12.74 18.62 6.99
C SER A 908 11.44 17.83 7.14
N ARG A 909 11.31 17.00 8.19
CA ARG A 909 10.13 16.17 8.43
C ARG A 909 8.86 17.03 8.57
N ASP A 910 8.98 18.18 9.22
CA ASP A 910 7.88 19.10 9.51
C ASP A 910 7.43 19.92 8.28
N ASP A 911 8.30 19.99 7.25
CA ASP A 911 8.01 20.65 5.98
C ASP A 911 7.59 19.70 4.84
N VAL A 912 7.98 18.42 4.91
CA VAL A 912 7.91 17.50 3.76
C VAL A 912 6.49 17.33 3.21
N GLY A 913 5.48 17.37 4.08
CA GLY A 913 4.06 17.27 3.70
C GLY A 913 3.58 18.34 2.71
N LYS A 914 4.31 19.46 2.59
CA LYS A 914 4.02 20.55 1.63
C LYS A 914 4.27 20.15 0.16
N PHE A 915 5.06 19.09 -0.09
CA PHE A 915 5.37 18.62 -1.45
C PHE A 915 5.37 17.10 -1.62
N LEU A 916 5.47 16.30 -0.55
CA LEU A 916 5.49 14.84 -0.64
C LEU A 916 4.27 14.23 -1.37
N PRO A 917 3.01 14.68 -1.14
CA PRO A 917 1.87 14.20 -1.92
C PRO A 917 1.98 14.48 -3.42
N ILE A 918 2.67 15.56 -3.80
CA ILE A 918 2.96 15.91 -5.19
C ILE A 918 4.05 14.98 -5.76
N TYR A 919 5.03 14.58 -4.96
CA TYR A 919 6.09 13.65 -5.38
C TYR A 919 5.56 12.22 -5.54
N LEU A 920 4.68 11.76 -4.66
CA LEU A 920 4.02 10.46 -4.75
C LEU A 920 3.06 10.40 -5.95
N SER A 921 2.19 11.41 -6.12
CA SER A 921 1.24 11.46 -7.25
C SER A 921 1.90 11.58 -8.62
N ASN A 922 3.08 12.20 -8.73
CA ASN A 922 3.88 12.22 -9.96
C ASN A 922 4.83 11.01 -10.11
N GLY A 923 4.85 10.07 -9.16
CA GLY A 923 5.73 8.89 -9.19
C GLY A 923 7.23 9.22 -9.09
N ILE A 924 7.59 10.39 -8.55
CA ILE A 924 8.97 10.81 -8.27
C ILE A 924 9.53 9.98 -7.10
N LEU A 925 8.68 9.71 -6.12
CA LEU A 925 8.91 8.74 -5.04
C LEU A 925 7.84 7.65 -5.12
N GLN A 926 8.18 6.43 -4.69
CA GLN A 926 7.27 5.27 -4.72
C GLN A 926 6.52 5.08 -3.39
N SER A 927 7.10 5.58 -2.29
CA SER A 927 6.64 5.50 -0.90
C SER A 927 7.15 6.72 -0.13
N ASP A 928 6.64 6.99 1.07
CA ASP A 928 7.26 7.95 1.98
C ASP A 928 8.60 7.39 2.50
N PRO A 929 9.75 8.08 2.31
CA PRO A 929 11.06 7.63 2.80
C PRO A 929 11.25 7.70 4.33
N PHE A 930 10.24 8.19 5.08
CA PHE A 930 10.18 8.15 6.54
C PHE A 930 9.32 7.01 7.10
N GLU A 931 8.44 6.42 6.27
CA GLU A 931 7.70 5.19 6.62
C GLU A 931 8.46 3.95 6.16
N VAL A 932 8.90 3.95 4.89
CA VAL A 932 9.54 2.84 4.19
C VAL A 932 10.97 3.25 3.84
N LEU A 933 11.96 2.50 4.33
CA LEU A 933 13.37 2.84 4.17
C LEU A 933 13.76 2.91 2.70
N ASP A 934 14.33 4.05 2.28
CA ASP A 934 15.04 4.13 0.98
C ASP A 934 16.25 3.19 0.98
N GLN A 935 16.08 2.01 0.39
CA GLN A 935 17.12 1.00 0.29
C GLN A 935 18.28 1.38 -0.65
N LYS A 936 18.11 2.41 -1.51
CA LYS A 936 19.06 2.77 -2.58
C LYS A 936 20.04 3.86 -2.14
N GLY A 937 19.59 4.89 -1.42
CA GLY A 937 20.44 5.94 -0.84
C GLY A 937 20.73 5.69 0.64
N VAL A 938 19.72 5.82 1.50
CA VAL A 938 19.85 5.66 2.97
C VAL A 938 20.37 4.26 3.33
N GLY A 939 19.83 3.23 2.68
CA GLY A 939 20.26 1.84 2.79
C GLY A 939 21.72 1.62 2.37
N GLN A 940 22.26 2.41 1.44
CA GLN A 940 23.67 2.33 1.07
C GLN A 940 24.57 2.85 2.19
N LEU A 941 24.18 3.93 2.88
CA LEU A 941 24.90 4.43 4.05
C LEU A 941 24.88 3.41 5.21
N ILE A 942 23.74 2.77 5.45
CA ILE A 942 23.58 1.70 6.46
C ILE A 942 24.54 0.52 6.18
N LYS A 943 24.61 0.07 4.92
CA LYS A 943 25.53 -1.02 4.51
C LYS A 943 27.00 -0.61 4.68
N ILE A 944 27.39 0.57 4.17
CA ILE A 944 28.76 1.11 4.32
C ILE A 944 29.17 1.22 5.80
N ALA A 945 28.29 1.73 6.65
CA ALA A 945 28.55 1.90 8.08
C ALA A 945 28.71 0.56 8.81
N THR A 946 27.86 -0.41 8.48
CA THR A 946 27.89 -1.77 9.07
C THR A 946 29.16 -2.52 8.67
N GLU A 947 29.53 -2.48 7.39
CA GLU A 947 30.75 -3.09 6.85
C GLU A 947 32.02 -2.47 7.44
N ARG A 948 32.13 -1.13 7.45
CA ARG A 948 33.29 -0.40 7.99
C ARG A 948 33.41 -0.56 9.50
N GLY A 949 32.30 -0.44 10.22
CA GLY A 949 32.24 -0.59 11.67
C GLY A 949 32.69 -1.99 12.11
N ARG A 950 32.15 -3.05 11.50
CA ARG A 950 32.57 -4.43 11.80
C ARG A 950 33.98 -4.76 11.27
N GLY A 951 34.43 -4.12 10.20
CA GLY A 951 35.81 -4.19 9.73
C GLY A 951 36.83 -3.68 10.75
N ALA A 952 36.48 -2.65 11.53
CA ALA A 952 37.30 -2.14 12.63
C ALA A 952 37.09 -2.92 13.95
N ARG A 953 35.85 -3.37 14.23
CA ARG A 953 35.48 -4.12 15.44
C ARG A 953 34.57 -5.30 15.06
N PRO A 954 35.11 -6.52 14.87
CA PRO A 954 34.32 -7.67 14.38
C PRO A 954 33.15 -8.11 15.26
N ASN A 955 33.13 -7.72 16.54
CA ASN A 955 32.05 -7.99 17.50
C ASN A 955 31.17 -6.75 17.81
N LEU A 956 31.20 -5.72 16.98
CA LEU A 956 30.32 -4.56 17.07
C LEU A 956 28.86 -4.98 16.89
N LYS A 957 28.02 -4.79 17.91
CA LYS A 957 26.57 -4.89 17.76
C LYS A 957 26.08 -3.73 16.90
N VAL A 958 25.23 -4.01 15.91
CA VAL A 958 24.64 -3.01 15.02
C VAL A 958 23.13 -3.24 14.95
N GLY A 959 22.36 -2.26 15.39
CA GLY A 959 20.91 -2.25 15.28
C GLY A 959 20.36 -0.96 14.70
N ILE A 960 19.04 -0.79 14.78
CA ILE A 960 18.31 0.38 14.29
C ILE A 960 17.21 0.75 15.29
N CYS A 961 17.01 2.04 15.52
CA CYS A 961 15.88 2.58 16.27
C CYS A 961 15.18 3.69 15.47
N GLY A 962 13.89 3.51 15.23
CA GLY A 962 13.08 4.44 14.44
C GLY A 962 11.76 3.80 14.01
N GLU A 963 11.01 4.48 13.15
CA GLU A 963 9.70 3.99 12.68
C GLU A 963 9.86 2.83 11.68
N HIS A 964 10.87 2.91 10.80
CA HIS A 964 11.35 1.82 9.94
C HIS A 964 11.66 0.52 10.69
N GLY A 965 12.02 0.59 11.98
CA GLY A 965 12.30 -0.58 12.81
C GLY A 965 11.10 -1.49 13.03
N GLY A 966 9.89 -1.02 12.72
CA GLY A 966 8.65 -1.80 12.72
C GLY A 966 7.89 -1.79 11.39
N GLU A 967 8.56 -1.44 10.28
CA GLU A 967 8.00 -1.57 8.92
C GLU A 967 8.56 -2.84 8.25
N PRO A 968 7.72 -3.77 7.76
CA PRO A 968 8.17 -5.10 7.32
C PRO A 968 9.26 -5.14 6.24
N SER A 969 9.18 -4.30 5.21
CA SER A 969 10.15 -4.29 4.11
C SER A 969 11.51 -3.71 4.54
N SER A 970 11.49 -2.75 5.45
CA SER A 970 12.65 -2.20 6.13
C SER A 970 13.29 -3.25 7.06
N VAL A 971 12.50 -3.96 7.86
CA VAL A 971 12.97 -5.10 8.69
C VAL A 971 13.62 -6.20 7.85
N ALA A 972 13.05 -6.52 6.67
CA ALA A 972 13.66 -7.45 5.73
C ALA A 972 15.04 -6.93 5.23
N PHE A 973 15.11 -5.67 4.80
CA PHE A 973 16.39 -5.04 4.40
C PHE A 973 17.42 -5.05 5.54
N PHE A 974 17.03 -4.80 6.79
CA PHE A 974 17.95 -4.84 7.93
C PHE A 974 18.50 -6.25 8.20
N ALA A 975 17.70 -7.30 7.99
CA ALA A 975 18.17 -8.70 8.09
C ALA A 975 19.20 -9.03 7.00
N GLU A 976 18.96 -8.62 5.75
CA GLU A 976 19.87 -8.76 4.61
C GLU A 976 21.16 -7.95 4.78
N ALA A 977 21.06 -6.71 5.24
CA ALA A 977 22.20 -5.85 5.58
C ALA A 977 23.01 -6.36 6.78
N GLY A 978 22.55 -7.43 7.44
CA GLY A 978 23.30 -8.16 8.44
C GLY A 978 23.24 -7.56 9.84
N LEU A 979 22.26 -6.71 10.15
CA LEU A 979 22.08 -6.17 11.51
C LEU A 979 21.83 -7.31 12.53
N ASP A 980 22.06 -6.98 13.80
CA ASP A 980 21.83 -7.86 14.94
C ASP A 980 20.42 -7.70 15.51
N TYR A 981 19.88 -6.46 15.51
CA TYR A 981 18.56 -6.17 16.07
C TYR A 981 17.82 -5.04 15.36
N VAL A 982 16.50 -5.01 15.53
CA VAL A 982 15.61 -3.89 15.18
C VAL A 982 14.88 -3.39 16.43
N SER A 983 14.58 -2.08 16.52
CA SER A 983 13.94 -1.46 17.67
C SER A 983 12.79 -0.54 17.26
N CYS A 984 11.58 -0.86 17.71
CA CYS A 984 10.31 -0.23 17.30
C CYS A 984 9.43 0.13 18.52
N SER A 985 8.32 0.86 18.32
CA SER A 985 7.37 1.15 19.42
C SER A 985 6.78 -0.14 20.03
N PRO A 986 6.31 -0.13 21.30
CA PRO A 986 5.88 -1.33 22.02
C PRO A 986 4.85 -2.19 21.28
N PHE A 987 3.90 -1.55 20.60
CA PHE A 987 2.87 -2.23 19.81
C PHE A 987 3.37 -2.78 18.47
N ARG A 988 4.43 -2.21 17.87
CA ARG A 988 5.02 -2.74 16.62
C ARG A 988 5.93 -3.96 16.84
N VAL A 989 6.24 -4.33 18.09
CA VAL A 989 7.13 -5.46 18.41
C VAL A 989 6.67 -6.80 17.80
N PRO A 990 5.38 -7.20 17.82
CA PRO A 990 4.93 -8.43 17.18
C PRO A 990 5.04 -8.39 15.65
N ILE A 991 4.83 -7.23 15.04
CA ILE A 991 4.97 -7.00 13.59
C ILE A 991 6.44 -7.15 13.18
N ALA A 992 7.36 -6.55 13.93
CA ALA A 992 8.80 -6.69 13.72
C ALA A 992 9.29 -8.13 13.93
N ARG A 993 8.79 -8.85 14.95
CA ARG A 993 9.07 -10.28 15.19
C ARG A 993 8.61 -11.15 14.01
N LEU A 994 7.43 -10.89 13.46
CA LEU A 994 6.91 -11.62 12.29
C LEU A 994 7.70 -11.32 11.02
N ALA A 995 7.95 -10.04 10.70
CA ALA A 995 8.73 -9.66 9.52
C ALA A 995 10.16 -10.22 9.56
N ALA A 996 10.81 -10.19 10.74
CA ALA A 996 12.13 -10.78 10.97
C ALA A 996 12.15 -12.31 10.85
N ALA A 997 11.00 -12.98 11.01
CA ALA A 997 10.86 -14.42 10.76
C ALA A 997 10.60 -14.71 9.27
N GLN A 998 9.75 -13.91 8.61
CA GLN A 998 9.39 -14.08 7.21
C GLN A 998 10.56 -13.93 6.24
N VAL A 999 11.50 -13.02 6.52
CA VAL A 999 12.75 -12.85 5.74
C VAL A 999 13.78 -13.97 5.99
N ALA A 1000 13.61 -14.77 7.04
CA ALA A 1000 14.51 -15.88 7.37
C ALA A 1000 14.09 -17.23 6.74
N ILE A 1001 13.10 -17.22 5.83
CA ILE A 1001 12.46 -18.39 5.20
C ILE A 1001 12.40 -18.20 3.68
#